data_AF-A0A0V1LCY9-F1
#
_entry.id   AF-A0A0V1LCY9-F1
#
_cell.length_a   1.000
_cell.length_b   1.000
_cell.length_c   1.000
_cell.angle_alpha   90.00
_cell.angle_beta   90.00
_cell.angle_gamma   90.00
#
_symmetry.space_group_name_H-M   'P 1'
#
loop_
_entity.id
_entity.type
_entity.pdbx_description
1 polymer ?
#
loop_
_entity_poly.entity_id
_entity_poly.type
_entity_poly.pdbx_seq_one_letter_code
_entity_poly.pdbx_strand_id
1 'polypeptide(L)'
;MEEELRCPVCKVFFVNPVLLPCSHSLCLSCALSVQTSTRTNRVEQSNSILTTVHHNIHGQSPTVCLSSPDSGSISSGDAASVFAASEPDSVFEECDRSSLASSETTDSGVMLCINSRPSSLLGGYTLICPACQKNSWLGDEGAQALPRNRALSNVVLRYCSRTTVADLRAPPPPAGGFTCQLCEQQPSKLATVRCEQCSISYCQQCLRDCHPARGPLAKHQLTPLTTAVSKILPTATSTTADIRCSEHSTQSVSLYCMSCKIALCSACVKHQEEDPRHAGHDLQPLATVCKIQKMAPNPCCLIDRCDEVHVDTGLVGSLSCRAGANCRRNRQRASDLPVNVIAIELRQMVTDGEQRMASVPEESWRLVVAVIDRPTELSQTLQSLSEKAKTATENLARLKQLNDKVQTNSVDFEALIVTQCDKLIVAIEQRKQELLDLALREKETKNQLFRDQISNCTNQLQKTTGLVQFCIEALKEVDPIAFIQISPALIHRVSNMELIWRKELEADIANVSPEFELTLDVQPVTAAINQLNFVQLKIPECPTIITEACSAQNNSVTIVWKAPLNSYIEGYILEIDDGHGDGNFKEVYVGADTACNVDNLHFNSVYLARVKAYNMIGEGSYSQCIRLHTAGSAWFQFKPNGSNCEAVFDQENTTLSSTSLNYSVVLGTVCFTRGRHYWEVSVDRRDASADVIVGIATSKVSRNMMLGKDEHGWSMYIDEERSWYLHAEMHHGRVDGGASVGSVIGILLDCDAQTLDFYVDGRKQTSELAFRNLPRSVFYPAFSVNRNVQITLHSGIEPPDFCNNQESLSKRLQKRFNI
;
A
#
# COMPACT_ATOMS: atom_id res chain seq x y z
N MET A 1 10.45 27.54 7.04
CA MET A 1 10.07 27.11 8.41
C MET A 1 9.20 28.12 9.14
N GLU A 2 9.65 29.36 9.41
CA GLU A 2 8.83 30.29 10.21
C GLU A 2 7.50 30.70 9.53
N GLU A 3 7.53 31.01 8.22
CA GLU A 3 6.31 31.41 7.49
C GLU A 3 5.27 30.31 7.39
N GLU A 4 5.69 29.04 7.32
CA GLU A 4 4.81 27.86 7.28
C GLU A 4 4.05 27.65 8.61
N LEU A 5 4.53 28.26 9.70
CA LEU A 5 3.87 28.25 11.01
C LEU A 5 2.95 29.47 11.23
N ARG A 6 2.82 30.36 10.23
CA ARG A 6 1.96 31.55 10.26
C ARG A 6 0.69 31.32 9.44
N CYS A 7 -0.44 31.78 9.96
CA CYS A 7 -1.73 31.65 9.28
C CYS A 7 -1.78 32.57 8.03
N PRO A 8 -2.16 32.06 6.84
CA PRO A 8 -2.10 32.84 5.60
C PRO A 8 -3.05 34.05 5.59
N VAL A 9 -4.05 34.10 6.47
CA VAL A 9 -4.98 35.24 6.64
C VAL A 9 -4.39 36.31 7.55
N CYS A 10 -4.18 36.01 8.84
CA CYS A 10 -3.75 37.01 9.83
C CYS A 10 -2.23 37.19 9.96
N LYS A 11 -1.42 36.40 9.23
CA LYS A 11 0.05 36.43 9.17
C LYS A 11 0.81 36.25 10.50
N VAL A 12 0.11 36.00 11.62
CA VAL A 12 0.68 35.58 12.90
C VAL A 12 0.70 34.05 13.03
N PHE A 13 1.45 33.53 13.99
CA PHE A 13 1.49 32.09 14.31
C PHE A 13 0.09 31.51 14.56
N PHE A 14 -0.12 30.22 14.21
CA PHE A 14 -1.44 29.60 14.31
C PHE A 14 -1.99 29.53 15.74
N VAL A 15 -3.10 30.22 16.00
CA VAL A 15 -3.88 30.18 17.25
C VAL A 15 -5.17 29.40 17.01
N ASN A 16 -5.35 28.28 17.72
CA ASN A 16 -6.44 27.32 17.50
C ASN A 16 -6.64 26.98 16.00
N PRO A 17 -5.63 26.45 15.30
CA PRO A 17 -5.77 26.06 13.89
C PRO A 17 -6.86 25.00 13.70
N VAL A 18 -7.69 25.20 12.68
CA VAL A 18 -8.63 24.22 12.11
C VAL A 18 -8.16 23.77 10.74
N LEU A 19 -8.38 22.50 10.44
CA LEU A 19 -8.05 21.85 9.17
C LEU A 19 -9.22 21.97 8.19
N LEU A 20 -8.97 22.48 6.99
CA LEU A 20 -9.93 22.55 5.91
C LEU A 20 -10.04 21.21 5.17
N PRO A 21 -11.13 20.93 4.43
CA PRO A 21 -11.25 19.76 3.54
C PRO A 21 -10.20 19.67 2.42
N CYS A 22 -9.41 20.73 2.21
CA CYS A 22 -8.25 20.76 1.32
C CYS A 22 -6.90 20.56 2.06
N SER A 23 -6.92 20.01 3.27
CA SER A 23 -5.76 19.76 4.17
C SER A 23 -4.94 20.98 4.60
N HIS A 24 -5.30 22.18 4.16
CA HIS A 24 -4.69 23.43 4.62
C HIS A 24 -5.27 23.87 5.96
N SER A 25 -4.49 24.62 6.75
CA SER A 25 -4.91 25.10 8.07
C SER A 25 -5.15 26.61 8.10
N LEU A 26 -6.13 27.04 8.91
CA LEU A 26 -6.41 28.44 9.26
C LEU A 26 -6.61 28.54 10.78
N CYS A 27 -6.26 29.66 11.41
CA CYS A 27 -6.76 29.94 12.77
C CYS A 27 -8.30 29.88 12.78
N LEU A 28 -8.92 29.31 13.83
CA LEU A 28 -10.38 29.22 13.94
C LEU A 28 -11.06 30.60 13.74
N SER A 29 -10.53 31.66 14.34
CA SER A 29 -11.02 33.03 14.14
C SER A 29 -10.91 33.51 12.69
N CYS A 30 -9.86 33.13 11.97
CA CYS A 30 -9.69 33.46 10.55
C CYS A 30 -10.62 32.66 9.64
N ALA A 31 -10.82 31.36 9.93
CA ALA A 31 -11.79 30.54 9.20
C ALA A 31 -13.21 31.09 9.38
N LEU A 32 -13.56 31.53 10.60
CA LEU A 32 -14.83 32.19 10.91
C LEU A 32 -14.99 33.58 10.27
N SER A 33 -13.89 34.28 9.95
CA SER A 33 -13.93 35.59 9.27
C SER A 33 -13.89 35.50 7.74
N VAL A 34 -13.45 34.39 7.15
CA VAL A 34 -13.40 34.20 5.67
C VAL A 34 -14.47 33.23 5.14
N GLN A 35 -15.29 32.65 6.00
CA GLN A 35 -16.52 31.96 5.58
C GLN A 35 -17.63 32.94 5.21
N THR A 36 -18.39 32.61 4.17
CA THR A 36 -19.64 33.29 3.78
C THR A 36 -20.84 32.43 4.14
N SER A 37 -21.88 33.02 4.73
CA SER A 37 -23.17 32.34 4.94
C SER A 37 -24.02 32.44 3.68
N THR A 38 -24.71 31.37 3.30
CA THR A 38 -25.60 31.32 2.12
C THR A 38 -27.00 31.87 2.38
N ARG A 39 -27.27 32.45 3.57
CA ARG A 39 -28.58 32.98 3.95
C ARG A 39 -29.02 34.15 3.06
N THR A 40 -29.99 33.89 2.19
CA THR A 40 -30.70 34.91 1.41
C THR A 40 -31.65 35.71 2.31
N ASN A 41 -31.25 36.93 2.70
CA ASN A 41 -32.24 37.96 2.97
C ASN A 41 -32.80 38.48 1.64
N ARG A 42 -34.13 38.65 1.59
CA ARG A 42 -34.86 39.32 0.51
C ARG A 42 -35.65 40.48 1.15
N VAL A 43 -36.07 41.45 0.32
CA VAL A 43 -36.43 42.83 0.73
C VAL A 43 -35.14 43.64 1.02
N GLU A 44 -34.91 44.83 0.48
CA GLU A 44 -35.82 45.81 -0.17
C GLU A 44 -35.28 46.41 -1.50
N GLN A 45 -35.97 47.40 -2.06
CA GLN A 45 -35.66 48.06 -3.34
C GLN A 45 -34.77 49.30 -3.16
N SER A 46 -33.83 49.56 -4.07
CA SER A 46 -33.52 50.90 -4.67
C SER A 46 -32.28 50.84 -5.60
N ASN A 47 -32.05 51.89 -6.39
CA ASN A 47 -31.17 51.90 -7.57
C ASN A 47 -29.85 52.68 -7.40
N SER A 48 -28.87 52.29 -8.25
CA SER A 48 -27.86 53.12 -8.95
C SER A 48 -26.78 53.89 -8.18
N ILE A 49 -25.52 53.80 -8.67
CA ILE A 49 -24.80 54.92 -9.33
C ILE A 49 -23.48 54.43 -10.01
N LEU A 50 -23.27 54.86 -11.28
CA LEU A 50 -22.03 55.10 -12.08
C LEU A 50 -20.75 54.25 -11.83
N THR A 51 -19.96 53.74 -12.80
CA THR A 51 -19.85 53.83 -14.29
C THR A 51 -18.99 52.62 -14.82
N THR A 52 -18.47 52.41 -16.05
CA THR A 52 -18.21 53.24 -17.27
C THR A 52 -18.02 52.37 -18.56
N VAL A 53 -18.36 52.93 -19.74
CA VAL A 53 -17.71 52.85 -21.08
C VAL A 53 -16.76 51.65 -21.39
N HIS A 54 -17.14 50.64 -22.21
CA HIS A 54 -17.13 50.50 -23.71
C HIS A 54 -15.74 50.22 -24.35
N HIS A 55 -15.56 49.48 -25.47
CA HIS A 55 -16.41 48.96 -26.60
C HIS A 55 -16.08 47.45 -26.90
N ASN A 56 -16.94 46.58 -27.47
CA ASN A 56 -17.52 46.42 -28.84
C ASN A 56 -16.45 46.23 -29.97
N ILE A 57 -16.57 45.41 -31.04
CA ILE A 57 -17.57 44.42 -31.60
C ILE A 57 -16.79 43.51 -32.63
N HIS A 58 -17.20 42.37 -33.25
CA HIS A 58 -18.49 41.73 -33.61
C HIS A 58 -18.54 40.23 -33.13
N GLY A 59 -18.95 39.11 -33.80
CA GLY A 59 -19.43 38.70 -35.15
C GLY A 59 -18.48 37.72 -35.89
N GLN A 60 -18.86 36.64 -36.60
CA GLN A 60 -20.17 36.01 -36.93
C GLN A 60 -20.09 34.44 -36.92
N SER A 61 -21.26 33.77 -36.90
CA SER A 61 -21.51 32.33 -37.24
C SER A 61 -22.62 32.27 -38.31
N PRO A 62 -22.92 31.17 -39.06
CA PRO A 62 -23.14 29.75 -38.67
C PRO A 62 -22.27 28.74 -39.48
N THR A 63 -22.17 27.42 -39.25
CA THR A 63 -23.12 26.30 -38.95
C THR A 63 -23.93 25.78 -40.17
N VAL A 64 -23.82 24.46 -40.46
CA VAL A 64 -24.84 23.48 -40.94
C VAL A 64 -24.26 22.43 -41.92
N CYS A 65 -23.99 21.24 -41.36
CA CYS A 65 -24.38 19.87 -41.77
C CYS A 65 -24.35 19.33 -43.22
N LEU A 66 -23.99 18.02 -43.28
CA LEU A 66 -24.65 16.88 -43.98
C LEU A 66 -24.09 16.28 -45.31
N SER A 67 -23.80 14.96 -45.19
CA SER A 67 -23.91 13.85 -46.16
C SER A 67 -22.97 13.71 -47.39
N SER A 68 -22.40 12.50 -47.48
CA SER A 68 -21.69 11.88 -48.62
C SER A 68 -22.67 11.44 -49.75
N PRO A 69 -22.20 10.87 -50.89
CA PRO A 69 -21.90 9.43 -50.93
C PRO A 69 -20.78 8.97 -51.91
N ASP A 70 -20.43 7.67 -51.80
CA ASP A 70 -19.92 6.76 -52.85
C ASP A 70 -18.60 7.06 -53.60
N SER A 71 -17.97 6.12 -54.33
CA SER A 71 -17.71 4.66 -54.15
C SER A 71 -16.86 4.19 -55.35
N GLY A 72 -15.79 3.41 -55.17
CA GLY A 72 -15.01 2.90 -56.31
C GLY A 72 -13.77 2.07 -55.97
N SER A 73 -13.60 0.93 -56.65
CA SER A 73 -12.58 -0.10 -56.33
C SER A 73 -11.89 -0.66 -57.59
N ILE A 74 -10.55 -0.74 -57.59
CA ILE A 74 -9.68 -1.57 -58.46
C ILE A 74 -8.24 -1.58 -57.89
N SER A 75 -7.31 -2.41 -58.37
CA SER A 75 -7.15 -3.84 -58.02
C SER A 75 -5.93 -4.43 -58.77
N SER A 76 -5.10 -5.25 -58.11
CA SER A 76 -3.96 -6.04 -58.65
C SER A 76 -2.81 -5.23 -59.31
N GLY A 77 -1.56 -5.73 -59.38
CA GLY A 77 -1.01 -7.00 -58.84
C GLY A 77 0.50 -7.18 -59.19
N ASP A 78 1.02 -8.39 -58.93
CA ASP A 78 2.31 -8.97 -59.38
C ASP A 78 3.64 -8.37 -58.82
N ALA A 79 4.75 -9.12 -58.63
CA ALA A 79 5.00 -10.57 -58.49
C ALA A 79 6.48 -10.83 -58.02
N ALA A 80 6.86 -12.12 -57.80
CA ALA A 80 8.22 -12.67 -57.55
C ALA A 80 8.87 -12.37 -56.15
N SER A 81 9.37 -13.30 -55.30
CA SER A 81 10.16 -14.57 -55.39
C SER A 81 11.70 -14.35 -55.45
N VAL A 82 12.63 -15.09 -54.78
CA VAL A 82 12.56 -16.39 -54.06
C VAL A 82 13.84 -16.63 -53.17
N PHE A 83 13.68 -17.19 -51.95
CA PHE A 83 14.58 -18.05 -51.09
C PHE A 83 16.06 -17.74 -50.68
N ALA A 84 16.34 -17.99 -49.38
CA ALA A 84 17.50 -18.70 -48.73
C ALA A 84 18.95 -18.13 -48.79
N ALA A 85 19.85 -18.27 -47.79
CA ALA A 85 19.88 -18.78 -46.38
C ALA A 85 21.15 -18.18 -45.64
N SER A 86 21.78 -18.60 -44.52
CA SER A 86 21.91 -19.86 -43.73
C SER A 86 22.50 -19.65 -42.30
N GLU A 87 22.57 -20.74 -41.52
CA GLU A 87 23.36 -21.10 -40.29
C GLU A 87 24.84 -20.59 -40.19
N PRO A 88 25.55 -20.59 -39.01
CA PRO A 88 25.45 -21.60 -37.92
C PRO A 88 25.69 -21.24 -36.42
N ASP A 89 25.29 -22.18 -35.56
CA ASP A 89 25.84 -22.66 -34.26
C ASP A 89 26.70 -21.75 -33.35
N SER A 90 26.33 -21.68 -32.06
CA SER A 90 27.23 -21.97 -30.91
C SER A 90 26.47 -22.02 -29.55
N VAL A 91 27.09 -22.63 -28.53
CA VAL A 91 26.46 -23.03 -27.25
C VAL A 91 26.98 -22.22 -26.05
N PHE A 92 26.07 -21.68 -25.22
CA PHE A 92 26.29 -21.54 -23.77
C PHE A 92 24.97 -21.42 -22.98
N GLU A 93 25.01 -21.70 -21.67
CA GLU A 93 23.89 -21.50 -20.73
C GLU A 93 24.00 -20.15 -20.03
N GLU A 94 22.96 -19.30 -20.10
CA GLU A 94 22.60 -18.37 -19.01
C GLU A 94 21.19 -17.80 -19.23
N CYS A 95 20.43 -17.60 -18.15
CA CYS A 95 19.11 -16.95 -18.21
C CYS A 95 18.78 -16.26 -16.88
N ASP A 96 19.10 -14.97 -16.78
CA ASP A 96 18.47 -14.04 -15.83
C ASP A 96 18.06 -12.76 -16.59
N ARG A 97 17.05 -12.08 -16.06
CA ARG A 97 16.38 -10.83 -16.49
C ARG A 97 17.05 -9.97 -17.58
N SER A 98 16.27 -9.53 -18.58
CA SER A 98 15.60 -8.21 -18.53
C SER A 98 14.77 -7.83 -19.78
N SER A 99 13.51 -7.44 -19.51
CA SER A 99 12.73 -6.32 -20.06
C SER A 99 12.97 -5.73 -21.47
N LEU A 100 11.89 -5.61 -22.24
CA LEU A 100 11.62 -4.47 -23.12
C LEU A 100 10.21 -3.91 -22.87
N ALA A 101 10.09 -2.57 -22.86
CA ALA A 101 8.85 -1.80 -23.07
C ALA A 101 8.91 -1.19 -24.50
N SER A 102 7.89 -0.60 -25.12
CA SER A 102 6.60 -0.04 -24.66
C SER A 102 5.49 -0.36 -25.71
N SER A 103 4.24 0.14 -25.73
CA SER A 103 3.64 1.29 -25.04
C SER A 103 2.10 1.23 -24.89
N GLU A 104 1.59 2.08 -24.01
CA GLU A 104 0.26 2.74 -23.94
C GLU A 104 -0.99 1.99 -24.45
N THR A 105 -1.90 1.50 -23.58
CA THR A 105 -2.90 2.22 -22.73
C THR A 105 -4.02 2.97 -23.46
N THR A 106 -5.26 2.56 -23.19
CA THR A 106 -6.47 3.40 -23.33
C THR A 106 -7.26 3.41 -22.01
N ASP A 107 -7.98 4.50 -21.75
CA ASP A 107 -8.55 4.86 -20.44
C ASP A 107 -9.98 4.32 -20.23
N SER A 108 -10.32 3.98 -18.97
CA SER A 108 -11.67 3.73 -18.47
C SER A 108 -11.74 3.84 -16.93
N GLY A 109 -11.20 4.92 -16.36
CA GLY A 109 -11.28 5.20 -14.92
C GLY A 109 -12.68 5.57 -14.42
N VAL A 110 -13.35 4.68 -13.66
CA VAL A 110 -14.61 5.00 -12.96
C VAL A 110 -14.34 5.93 -11.77
N MET A 111 -14.64 7.23 -11.95
CA MET A 111 -14.38 8.26 -10.94
C MET A 111 -15.42 8.27 -9.80
N LEU A 112 -15.02 7.90 -8.58
CA LEU A 112 -15.84 8.05 -7.38
C LEU A 112 -15.84 9.50 -6.85
N CYS A 113 -16.73 10.32 -7.41
CA CYS A 113 -16.90 11.73 -7.08
C CYS A 113 -17.49 12.00 -5.67
N ILE A 114 -16.66 12.02 -4.62
CA ILE A 114 -17.05 12.54 -3.30
C ILE A 114 -16.80 14.06 -3.23
N ASN A 115 -17.65 14.85 -3.90
CA ASN A 115 -17.82 16.31 -3.65
C ASN A 115 -19.08 16.89 -4.33
N SER A 116 -20.23 16.21 -4.19
CA SER A 116 -21.52 16.68 -4.71
C SER A 116 -22.34 17.39 -3.63
N ARG A 117 -22.91 18.55 -3.94
CA ARG A 117 -23.87 19.25 -3.06
C ARG A 117 -25.14 18.40 -2.87
N PRO A 118 -25.69 18.30 -1.64
CA PRO A 118 -27.08 17.90 -1.45
C PRO A 118 -28.03 18.97 -2.00
N SER A 119 -28.96 18.58 -2.86
CA SER A 119 -29.96 19.49 -3.44
C SER A 119 -31.26 19.49 -2.63
N SER A 120 -31.30 20.16 -1.47
CA SER A 120 -32.50 20.88 -1.00
C SER A 120 -32.29 21.65 0.31
N LEU A 121 -32.77 22.90 0.29
CA LEU A 121 -33.33 23.71 1.40
C LEU A 121 -32.53 23.89 2.72
N LEU A 122 -32.37 25.18 3.06
CA LEU A 122 -31.91 25.76 4.33
C LEU A 122 -30.39 25.65 4.60
N GLY A 123 -29.75 26.83 4.66
CA GLY A 123 -28.50 27.02 5.39
C GLY A 123 -27.19 26.70 4.65
N GLY A 124 -26.11 26.63 5.44
CA GLY A 124 -24.74 26.40 5.00
C GLY A 124 -23.79 27.60 5.04
N TYR A 125 -22.52 27.30 5.31
CA TYR A 125 -21.37 28.20 5.12
C TYR A 125 -20.45 27.69 4.00
N THR A 126 -19.83 28.60 3.25
CA THR A 126 -18.81 28.32 2.23
C THR A 126 -17.52 29.06 2.53
N LEU A 127 -16.36 28.44 2.26
CA LEU A 127 -15.04 28.99 2.54
C LEU A 127 -14.08 28.65 1.40
N ILE A 128 -13.53 29.68 0.74
CA ILE A 128 -12.48 29.55 -0.28
C ILE A 128 -11.12 29.56 0.42
N CYS A 129 -10.35 28.48 0.31
CA CYS A 129 -9.07 28.36 1.02
C CYS A 129 -8.06 29.42 0.53
N PRO A 130 -7.58 30.35 1.39
CA PRO A 130 -6.66 31.42 0.96
C PRO A 130 -5.27 30.94 0.52
N ALA A 131 -4.92 29.67 0.78
CA ALA A 131 -3.63 29.09 0.41
C ALA A 131 -3.66 28.34 -0.93
N CYS A 132 -4.80 27.76 -1.32
CA CYS A 132 -4.91 26.91 -2.52
C CYS A 132 -6.15 27.20 -3.40
N GLN A 133 -6.90 28.27 -3.10
CA GLN A 133 -8.13 28.75 -3.77
C GLN A 133 -9.28 27.72 -3.91
N LYS A 134 -9.14 26.52 -3.32
CA LYS A 134 -10.17 25.47 -3.35
C LYS A 134 -11.36 25.88 -2.48
N ASN A 135 -12.54 25.99 -3.08
CA ASN A 135 -13.80 26.25 -2.39
C ASN A 135 -14.25 25.00 -1.59
N SER A 136 -14.69 25.21 -0.35
CA SER A 136 -15.19 24.16 0.56
C SER A 136 -16.57 24.55 1.10
N TRP A 137 -17.51 23.62 1.10
CA TRP A 137 -18.79 23.77 1.79
C TRP A 137 -18.68 23.17 3.19
N LEU A 138 -19.16 23.88 4.22
CA LEU A 138 -18.88 23.59 5.63
C LEU A 138 -20.13 23.19 6.45
N GLY A 139 -21.28 23.02 5.80
CA GLY A 139 -22.56 22.82 6.49
C GLY A 139 -22.98 24.02 7.35
N ASP A 140 -23.99 23.81 8.19
CA ASP A 140 -24.59 24.86 9.04
C ASP A 140 -23.75 25.27 10.25
N GLU A 141 -22.96 24.34 10.79
CA GLU A 141 -22.00 24.60 11.88
C GLU A 141 -20.80 25.46 11.40
N GLY A 142 -20.58 25.51 10.08
CA GLY A 142 -19.51 26.26 9.45
C GLY A 142 -18.12 25.90 9.97
N ALA A 143 -17.23 26.89 10.04
CA ALA A 143 -15.85 26.70 10.46
C ALA A 143 -15.68 26.33 11.96
N GLN A 144 -16.75 26.28 12.78
CA GLN A 144 -16.66 25.84 14.17
C GLN A 144 -16.55 24.31 14.30
N ALA A 145 -17.19 23.55 13.40
CA ALA A 145 -17.15 22.08 13.38
C ALA A 145 -15.90 21.51 12.70
N LEU A 146 -15.01 22.35 12.14
CA LEU A 146 -13.80 21.87 11.47
C LEU A 146 -12.80 21.22 12.47
N PRO A 147 -12.16 20.09 12.10
CA PRO A 147 -11.20 19.41 12.97
C PRO A 147 -10.05 20.34 13.40
N ARG A 148 -9.77 20.42 14.71
CA ARG A 148 -8.65 21.23 15.22
C ARG A 148 -7.31 20.55 14.92
N ASN A 149 -6.41 21.22 14.21
CA ASN A 149 -5.08 20.71 13.89
C ASN A 149 -4.14 20.80 15.12
N ARG A 150 -4.32 19.88 16.07
CA ARG A 150 -3.52 19.82 17.31
C ARG A 150 -2.03 19.60 17.03
N ALA A 151 -1.66 18.92 15.94
CA ALA A 151 -0.27 18.73 15.55
C ALA A 151 0.40 20.08 15.24
N LEU A 152 -0.22 20.91 14.39
CA LEU A 152 0.27 22.25 14.07
C LEU A 152 0.32 23.17 15.30
N SER A 153 -0.67 23.11 16.19
CA SER A 153 -0.62 23.80 17.48
C SER A 153 0.61 23.40 18.30
N ASN A 154 0.92 22.11 18.37
CA ASN A 154 2.05 21.59 19.14
C ASN A 154 3.40 21.96 18.50
N VAL A 155 3.48 22.02 17.16
CA VAL A 155 4.68 22.50 16.45
C VAL A 155 4.90 23.99 16.70
N VAL A 156 3.85 24.83 16.60
CA VAL A 156 3.93 26.27 16.94
C VAL A 156 4.39 26.46 18.38
N LEU A 157 3.80 25.74 19.35
CA LEU A 157 4.20 25.82 20.76
C LEU A 157 5.67 25.40 20.97
N ARG A 158 6.13 24.32 20.34
CA ARG A 158 7.54 23.87 20.40
C ARG A 158 8.52 24.83 19.72
N TYR A 159 8.09 25.48 18.64
CA TYR A 159 8.89 26.48 17.92
C TYR A 159 9.05 27.74 18.77
N CYS A 160 7.94 28.32 19.26
CA CYS A 160 7.95 29.48 20.14
C CYS A 160 8.62 29.22 21.50
N SER A 161 8.72 27.97 21.97
CA SER A 161 9.51 27.62 23.16
C SER A 161 11.02 27.49 22.91
N ARG A 162 11.47 27.53 21.65
CA ARG A 162 12.89 27.38 21.26
C ARG A 162 13.54 28.66 20.74
N THR A 163 12.79 29.71 20.43
CA THR A 163 13.31 30.96 19.85
C THR A 163 13.33 32.12 20.85
N THR A 164 14.53 32.59 21.21
CA THR A 164 14.72 33.69 22.18
C THR A 164 15.72 34.75 21.70
N VAL A 165 15.32 35.57 20.72
CA VAL A 165 15.90 36.91 20.49
C VAL A 165 14.73 37.85 20.24
N ALA A 166 14.80 39.07 20.79
CA ALA A 166 13.74 40.06 20.66
C ALA A 166 14.05 41.05 19.54
N ASP A 167 13.07 41.32 18.67
CA ASP A 167 12.84 42.69 18.19
C ASP A 167 11.38 42.92 17.76
N LEU A 168 11.04 44.18 17.47
CA LEU A 168 9.72 44.69 17.06
C LEU A 168 8.58 44.58 18.09
N ARG A 169 8.42 45.66 18.86
CA ARG A 169 7.31 45.87 19.80
C ARG A 169 5.96 46.07 19.09
N ALA A 170 4.97 45.27 19.50
CA ALA A 170 3.72 45.80 20.05
C ALA A 170 3.00 44.71 20.87
N PRO A 171 2.80 44.86 22.19
CA PRO A 171 1.96 43.92 22.92
C PRO A 171 0.49 44.16 22.55
N PRO A 172 -0.27 43.16 22.04
CA PRO A 172 -1.72 43.24 22.04
C PRO A 172 -2.20 43.33 23.52
N PRO A 173 -3.32 44.03 23.79
CA PRO A 173 -3.74 44.31 25.15
C PRO A 173 -4.05 43.01 25.91
N PRO A 174 -3.61 42.86 27.17
CA PRO A 174 -3.94 41.69 27.98
C PRO A 174 -5.44 41.66 28.27
N ALA A 175 -6.05 40.48 28.13
CA ALA A 175 -7.42 40.21 28.55
C ALA A 175 -7.53 40.17 30.08
N GLY A 176 -7.45 41.35 30.72
CA GLY A 176 -7.41 41.48 32.19
C GLY A 176 -7.08 42.88 32.72
N GLY A 177 -7.27 43.95 31.93
CA GLY A 177 -7.05 45.32 32.41
C GLY A 177 -8.10 45.74 33.45
N PHE A 178 -7.66 46.17 34.64
CA PHE A 178 -8.56 46.65 35.71
C PHE A 178 -9.40 47.85 35.25
N THR A 179 -10.72 47.78 35.48
CA THR A 179 -11.65 48.88 35.20
C THR A 179 -11.78 49.85 36.38
N CYS A 180 -12.20 51.08 36.10
CA CYS A 180 -12.48 52.09 37.11
C CYS A 180 -13.77 51.75 37.87
N GLN A 181 -13.65 51.52 39.18
CA GLN A 181 -14.74 51.04 40.03
C GLN A 181 -15.77 52.13 40.39
N LEU A 182 -15.56 53.37 39.93
CA LEU A 182 -16.40 54.55 40.17
C LEU A 182 -16.82 55.23 38.85
N CYS A 183 -16.87 54.50 37.73
CA CYS A 183 -17.44 54.97 36.47
C CYS A 183 -18.88 54.45 36.29
N GLU A 184 -19.87 55.34 36.46
CA GLU A 184 -21.30 55.04 36.31
C GLU A 184 -21.76 54.74 34.87
N GLN A 185 -20.91 55.02 33.87
CA GLN A 185 -21.16 54.71 32.47
C GLN A 185 -20.56 53.34 32.09
N GLN A 186 -21.34 52.50 31.41
CA GLN A 186 -20.87 51.23 30.84
C GLN A 186 -20.50 51.36 29.35
N PRO A 187 -19.45 50.65 28.87
CA PRO A 187 -18.47 49.90 29.66
C PRO A 187 -17.53 50.83 30.45
N SER A 188 -17.28 50.50 31.71
CA SER A 188 -16.50 51.34 32.64
C SER A 188 -15.05 51.50 32.17
N LYS A 189 -14.57 52.75 32.12
CA LYS A 189 -13.24 53.11 31.58
C LYS A 189 -12.11 52.45 32.37
N LEU A 190 -11.01 52.09 31.71
CA LEU A 190 -9.83 51.47 32.33
C LEU A 190 -9.26 52.33 33.48
N ALA A 191 -8.84 51.67 34.56
CA ALA A 191 -8.18 52.31 35.69
C ALA A 191 -6.68 52.49 35.42
N THR A 192 -6.18 53.67 35.74
CA THR A 192 -4.78 54.06 35.54
C THR A 192 -3.99 54.16 36.83
N VAL A 193 -4.68 54.39 37.96
CA VAL A 193 -4.08 54.62 39.29
C VAL A 193 -4.93 53.94 40.35
N ARG A 194 -4.30 53.28 41.33
CA ARG A 194 -4.97 52.76 42.53
C ARG A 194 -4.53 53.56 43.74
N CYS A 195 -5.49 53.90 44.60
CA CYS A 195 -5.18 54.37 45.95
C CYS A 195 -4.92 53.16 46.84
N GLU A 196 -3.81 53.12 47.57
CA GLU A 196 -3.47 51.97 48.41
C GLU A 196 -4.35 51.93 49.67
N GLN A 197 -4.50 53.07 50.35
CA GLN A 197 -5.28 53.22 51.59
C GLN A 197 -6.79 53.07 51.38
N CYS A 198 -7.33 53.61 50.27
CA CYS A 198 -8.74 53.38 49.91
C CYS A 198 -8.96 52.05 49.16
N SER A 199 -7.89 51.43 48.65
CA SER A 199 -7.92 50.22 47.82
C SER A 199 -8.82 50.23 46.56
N ILE A 200 -9.24 51.41 46.12
CA ILE A 200 -10.06 51.63 44.91
C ILE A 200 -9.16 51.99 43.71
N SER A 201 -9.53 51.48 42.54
CA SER A 201 -8.90 51.72 41.24
C SER A 201 -9.67 52.78 40.43
N TYR A 202 -8.97 53.85 40.03
CA TYR A 202 -9.53 55.03 39.37
C TYR A 202 -9.00 55.19 37.93
N CYS A 203 -9.86 55.63 37.01
CA CYS A 203 -9.42 56.27 35.77
C CYS A 203 -8.99 57.72 36.06
N GLN A 204 -8.23 58.32 35.13
CA GLN A 204 -7.76 59.71 35.23
C GLN A 204 -8.84 60.76 35.58
N GLN A 205 -10.10 60.54 35.17
CA GLN A 205 -11.19 61.48 35.45
C GLN A 205 -11.71 61.33 36.89
N CYS A 206 -12.22 60.14 37.25
CA CYS A 206 -12.72 59.87 38.61
C CYS A 206 -11.65 60.07 39.70
N LEU A 207 -10.35 59.97 39.37
CA LEU A 207 -9.27 60.32 40.29
C LEU A 207 -9.28 61.82 40.67
N ARG A 208 -9.49 62.72 39.70
CA ARG A 208 -9.58 64.16 39.96
C ARG A 208 -10.84 64.53 40.74
N ASP A 209 -11.96 63.93 40.34
CA ASP A 209 -13.29 64.30 40.83
C ASP A 209 -13.59 63.70 42.22
N CYS A 210 -13.05 62.51 42.53
CA CYS A 210 -13.33 61.78 43.78
C CYS A 210 -12.10 61.60 44.69
N HIS A 211 -10.88 61.96 44.26
CA HIS A 211 -9.67 61.88 45.09
C HIS A 211 -8.78 63.15 44.92
N PRO A 212 -9.31 64.35 45.20
CA PRO A 212 -8.61 65.61 44.99
C PRO A 212 -7.33 65.73 45.84
N ALA A 213 -6.30 66.38 45.29
CA ALA A 213 -4.98 66.54 45.91
C ALA A 213 -4.92 67.52 47.10
N ARG A 214 -6.06 67.87 47.70
CA ARG A 214 -6.20 68.73 48.89
C ARG A 214 -7.36 68.23 49.74
N GLY A 215 -7.24 68.31 51.06
CA GLY A 215 -8.19 67.72 52.02
C GLY A 215 -7.64 66.45 52.68
N PRO A 216 -8.45 65.70 53.44
CA PRO A 216 -7.98 64.57 54.27
C PRO A 216 -7.33 63.44 53.45
N LEU A 217 -7.81 63.19 52.22
CA LEU A 217 -7.27 62.15 51.33
C LEU A 217 -5.94 62.55 50.65
N ALA A 218 -5.48 63.80 50.78
CA ALA A 218 -4.26 64.28 50.11
C ALA A 218 -2.96 63.63 50.64
N LYS A 219 -3.03 62.89 51.76
CA LYS A 219 -1.92 62.08 52.29
C LYS A 219 -1.96 60.61 51.85
N HIS A 220 -2.96 60.19 51.07
CA HIS A 220 -3.06 58.83 50.56
C HIS A 220 -2.14 58.63 49.35
N GLN A 221 -1.57 57.43 49.24
CA GLN A 221 -0.58 57.05 48.26
C GLN A 221 -1.28 56.50 47.01
N LEU A 222 -0.96 57.11 45.87
CA LEU A 222 -1.57 56.87 44.57
C LEU A 222 -0.55 56.21 43.64
N THR A 223 -0.74 54.92 43.36
CA THR A 223 0.24 54.09 42.64
C THR A 223 -0.25 53.79 41.22
N PRO A 224 0.50 54.21 40.16
CA PRO A 224 0.11 53.97 38.76
C PRO A 224 0.13 52.48 38.38
N LEU A 225 -0.94 51.97 37.78
CA LEU A 225 -1.02 50.55 37.39
C LEU A 225 -0.05 50.19 36.24
N THR A 226 0.45 51.17 35.50
CA THR A 226 1.53 50.98 34.51
C THR A 226 2.90 50.69 35.15
N THR A 227 3.04 50.81 36.47
CA THR A 227 4.28 50.52 37.21
C THR A 227 4.04 49.60 38.43
N ALA A 228 2.79 49.37 38.82
CA ALA A 228 2.40 48.54 39.96
C ALA A 228 2.60 47.02 39.76
N VAL A 229 2.90 46.54 38.55
CA VAL A 229 3.14 45.10 38.28
C VAL A 229 4.49 44.63 38.87
N SER A 230 5.45 45.54 39.08
CA SER A 230 6.83 45.20 39.42
C SER A 230 7.15 45.18 40.93
N LYS A 231 6.16 45.29 41.83
CA LYS A 231 6.37 45.33 43.29
C LYS A 231 5.37 44.55 44.16
N ILE A 232 4.44 43.79 43.58
CA ILE A 232 3.54 42.88 44.33
C ILE A 232 3.80 41.42 43.93
N LEU A 233 5.07 41.02 43.90
CA LEU A 233 5.49 39.62 43.82
C LEU A 233 6.81 39.44 44.59
N PRO A 234 6.94 38.42 45.48
CA PRO A 234 8.16 38.23 46.26
C PRO A 234 9.36 37.80 45.41
N THR A 235 10.54 38.34 45.70
CA THR A 235 11.81 37.81 45.21
C THR A 235 12.19 36.54 45.99
N ALA A 236 11.76 35.37 45.51
CA ALA A 236 12.23 34.09 46.02
C ALA A 236 12.10 32.95 45.00
N THR A 237 13.01 31.98 45.10
CA THR A 237 12.96 30.68 44.41
C THR A 237 11.83 29.78 44.93
N SER A 238 10.84 29.45 44.09
CA SER A 238 10.15 28.14 44.04
C SER A 238 8.93 28.20 43.11
N THR A 239 8.77 27.23 42.21
CA THR A 239 7.57 27.06 41.37
C THR A 239 6.46 26.30 42.11
N THR A 240 5.19 26.54 41.73
CA THR A 240 4.00 25.64 41.79
C THR A 240 2.73 26.45 41.54
N ALA A 241 2.24 26.55 40.28
CA ALA A 241 0.85 26.87 39.93
C ALA A 241 0.64 26.96 38.40
N ASP A 242 0.17 25.89 37.76
CA ASP A 242 -1.02 25.90 36.88
C ASP A 242 -1.19 24.49 36.27
N ILE A 243 -1.92 23.62 36.97
CA ILE A 243 -2.29 22.28 36.49
C ILE A 243 -3.81 22.18 36.55
N ARG A 244 -4.45 21.91 35.42
CA ARG A 244 -5.90 21.81 35.25
C ARG A 244 -6.32 20.35 35.14
N CYS A 245 -7.51 20.03 35.64
CA CYS A 245 -8.03 18.66 35.58
C CYS A 245 -8.34 18.26 34.13
N SER A 246 -7.98 17.05 33.74
CA SER A 246 -8.20 16.48 32.40
C SER A 246 -9.68 16.31 32.07
N GLU A 247 -10.49 15.85 33.02
CA GLU A 247 -11.96 15.78 32.88
C GLU A 247 -12.62 17.16 33.12
N HIS A 248 -12.11 17.95 34.08
CA HIS A 248 -12.70 19.23 34.50
C HIS A 248 -11.80 20.43 34.17
N SER A 249 -11.64 20.72 32.87
CA SER A 249 -10.67 21.70 32.33
C SER A 249 -10.75 23.14 32.89
N THR A 250 -11.86 23.52 33.50
CA THR A 250 -12.05 24.82 34.17
C THR A 250 -11.48 24.87 35.59
N GLN A 251 -11.25 23.72 36.25
CA GLN A 251 -10.77 23.64 37.63
C GLN A 251 -9.30 23.21 37.72
N SER A 252 -8.59 23.80 38.69
CA SER A 252 -7.21 23.42 39.02
C SER A 252 -7.15 22.17 39.90
N VAL A 253 -6.08 21.40 39.73
CA VAL A 253 -5.79 20.18 40.48
C VAL A 253 -5.11 20.56 41.80
N SER A 254 -5.64 20.10 42.93
CA SER A 254 -5.28 20.59 44.26
C SER A 254 -5.18 19.52 45.34
N LEU A 255 -5.72 18.33 45.08
CA LEU A 255 -5.67 17.15 45.95
C LEU A 255 -4.90 16.02 45.25
N TYR A 256 -4.48 15.01 46.01
CA TYR A 256 -3.81 13.81 45.52
C TYR A 256 -4.34 12.59 46.28
N CYS A 257 -4.80 11.59 45.53
CA CYS A 257 -5.30 10.34 46.09
C CYS A 257 -4.12 9.40 46.37
N MET A 258 -3.82 9.15 47.64
CA MET A 258 -2.68 8.32 48.05
C MET A 258 -2.87 6.85 47.64
N SER A 259 -4.12 6.37 47.62
CA SER A 259 -4.48 5.02 47.19
C SER A 259 -4.39 4.81 45.67
N CYS A 260 -4.84 5.79 44.87
CA CYS A 260 -4.86 5.69 43.41
C CYS A 260 -3.64 6.31 42.71
N LYS A 261 -2.80 7.05 43.44
CA LYS A 261 -1.61 7.78 42.95
C LYS A 261 -1.87 8.82 41.85
N ILE A 262 -3.05 9.45 41.87
CA ILE A 262 -3.44 10.49 40.90
C ILE A 262 -3.85 11.80 41.58
N ALA A 263 -3.68 12.90 40.87
CA ALA A 263 -4.00 14.24 41.32
C ALA A 263 -5.44 14.65 40.90
N LEU A 264 -6.22 15.21 41.83
CA LEU A 264 -7.66 15.48 41.68
C LEU A 264 -8.00 16.97 41.88
N CYS A 265 -9.07 17.45 41.24
CA CYS A 265 -9.69 18.74 41.55
C CYS A 265 -10.85 18.57 42.56
N SER A 266 -11.40 19.68 43.03
CA SER A 266 -12.49 19.68 44.02
C SER A 266 -13.85 19.22 43.48
N ALA A 267 -14.06 19.20 42.15
CA ALA A 267 -15.23 18.55 41.55
C ALA A 267 -15.17 17.02 41.63
N CYS A 268 -14.02 16.40 41.29
CA CYS A 268 -13.83 14.94 41.30
C CYS A 268 -14.08 14.29 42.68
N VAL A 269 -14.04 15.06 43.77
CA VAL A 269 -14.33 14.58 45.13
C VAL A 269 -15.82 14.73 45.49
N LYS A 270 -16.58 15.60 44.79
CA LYS A 270 -18.00 15.86 45.09
C LYS A 270 -18.97 14.88 44.43
N HIS A 271 -18.60 14.24 43.32
CA HIS A 271 -19.45 13.24 42.65
C HIS A 271 -19.38 11.83 43.27
N GLN A 272 -18.91 11.70 44.53
CA GLN A 272 -18.77 10.41 45.24
C GLN A 272 -20.08 9.63 45.43
N GLU A 273 -21.26 10.26 45.28
CA GLU A 273 -22.58 9.61 45.38
C GLU A 273 -23.05 8.98 44.05
N GLU A 274 -22.50 9.42 42.91
CA GLU A 274 -22.87 8.93 41.56
C GLU A 274 -21.82 8.00 40.95
N ASP A 275 -20.56 8.09 41.39
CA ASP A 275 -19.44 7.27 40.89
C ASP A 275 -18.52 6.80 42.05
N PRO A 276 -18.49 5.48 42.36
CA PRO A 276 -17.82 4.97 43.56
C PRO A 276 -16.29 4.87 43.45
N ARG A 277 -15.66 5.27 42.33
CA ARG A 277 -14.23 5.04 42.04
C ARG A 277 -13.26 5.53 43.13
N HIS A 278 -13.64 6.52 43.94
CA HIS A 278 -12.80 7.11 45.01
C HIS A 278 -13.49 7.23 46.38
N ALA A 279 -14.53 6.43 46.66
CA ALA A 279 -15.13 6.40 48.00
C ALA A 279 -14.16 5.75 49.01
N GLY A 280 -13.89 6.43 50.13
CA GLY A 280 -13.07 5.88 51.24
C GLY A 280 -11.54 5.88 51.04
N HIS A 281 -11.01 6.51 49.99
CA HIS A 281 -9.56 6.65 49.79
C HIS A 281 -8.96 7.86 50.54
N ASP A 282 -7.68 7.76 50.95
CA ASP A 282 -6.95 8.88 51.57
C ASP A 282 -6.58 9.95 50.53
N LEU A 283 -7.03 11.18 50.78
CA LEU A 283 -6.85 12.34 49.90
C LEU A 283 -6.03 13.42 50.63
N GLN A 284 -4.83 13.68 50.14
CA GLN A 284 -3.90 14.66 50.71
C GLN A 284 -3.77 15.90 49.81
N PRO A 285 -3.53 17.12 50.36
CA PRO A 285 -3.28 18.31 49.54
C PRO A 285 -2.05 18.13 48.64
N LEU A 286 -2.19 18.40 47.34
CA LEU A 286 -1.15 18.13 46.33
C LEU A 286 0.18 18.83 46.66
N ALA A 287 0.12 20.07 47.15
CA ALA A 287 1.30 20.83 47.58
C ALA A 287 2.05 20.19 48.76
N THR A 288 1.37 19.41 49.60
CA THR A 288 1.98 18.64 50.71
C THR A 288 2.70 17.41 50.16
N VAL A 289 2.06 16.68 49.24
CA VAL A 289 2.66 15.50 48.59
C VAL A 289 3.90 15.88 47.78
N CYS A 290 3.85 16.93 46.96
CA CYS A 290 5.01 17.42 46.20
C CYS A 290 6.20 17.80 47.10
N LYS A 291 5.94 18.40 48.27
CA LYS A 291 6.99 18.72 49.26
C LYS A 291 7.59 17.48 49.90
N ILE A 292 6.77 16.48 50.26
CA ILE A 292 7.23 15.22 50.87
C ILE A 292 8.06 14.39 49.87
N GLN A 293 7.62 14.32 48.61
CA GLN A 293 8.26 13.52 47.56
C GLN A 293 9.41 14.22 46.83
N LYS A 294 9.70 15.50 47.14
CA LYS A 294 10.78 16.31 46.52
C LYS A 294 10.73 16.40 44.99
N MET A 295 9.54 16.38 44.40
CA MET A 295 9.37 16.51 42.95
C MET A 295 9.57 17.96 42.48
N ALA A 296 10.19 18.13 41.31
CA ALA A 296 10.27 19.43 40.65
C ALA A 296 8.91 19.82 40.04
N PRO A 297 8.40 21.05 40.22
CA PRO A 297 7.09 21.45 39.70
C PRO A 297 7.16 21.82 38.21
N ASN A 298 7.01 20.82 37.35
CA ASN A 298 6.89 20.99 35.89
C ASN A 298 5.66 20.16 35.40
N PRO A 299 4.74 20.70 34.57
CA PRO A 299 3.35 20.19 34.55
C PRO A 299 3.12 18.76 34.04
N CYS A 300 4.04 18.16 33.28
CA CYS A 300 3.79 16.90 32.57
C CYS A 300 3.90 15.64 33.46
N CYS A 301 4.58 15.70 34.61
CA CYS A 301 4.95 14.52 35.40
C CYS A 301 3.87 14.03 36.40
N LEU A 302 2.68 14.62 36.40
CA LEU A 302 1.66 14.41 37.44
C LEU A 302 0.26 14.00 36.90
N ILE A 303 0.14 13.77 35.58
CA ILE A 303 -1.12 13.40 34.93
C ILE A 303 -1.07 11.99 34.32
N ASP A 304 0.12 11.44 34.04
CA ASP A 304 0.25 10.11 33.42
C ASP A 304 1.38 9.25 34.04
N ARG A 305 1.33 7.94 33.80
CA ARG A 305 2.22 6.93 34.40
C ARG A 305 3.57 6.84 33.67
N CYS A 306 4.58 7.56 34.15
CA CYS A 306 5.96 7.36 33.72
C CYS A 306 6.89 7.08 34.92
N ASP A 307 7.51 5.90 34.91
CA ASP A 307 8.82 5.68 35.56
C ASP A 307 9.94 6.30 34.68
N GLU A 308 11.20 6.15 35.13
CA GLU A 308 12.44 6.70 34.53
C GLU A 308 12.67 8.21 34.66
N VAL A 309 13.85 8.57 35.19
CA VAL A 309 14.42 9.92 35.17
C VAL A 309 15.90 9.81 34.82
N HIS A 310 16.27 10.35 33.67
CA HIS A 310 17.65 10.55 33.25
C HIS A 310 18.19 11.92 33.70
N VAL A 311 19.50 12.02 33.91
CA VAL A 311 20.20 13.24 34.35
C VAL A 311 21.50 13.36 33.58
N ASP A 312 21.64 14.42 32.78
CA ASP A 312 22.89 14.73 32.07
C ASP A 312 24.02 15.11 33.04
N THR A 313 25.20 14.52 32.83
CA THR A 313 26.41 14.80 33.61
C THR A 313 27.40 15.62 32.78
N GLY A 314 27.55 16.91 33.11
CA GLY A 314 28.25 17.87 32.25
C GLY A 314 29.14 18.89 32.95
N LEU A 315 29.94 18.51 33.95
CA LEU A 315 31.33 19.02 34.16
C LEU A 315 32.04 18.28 35.30
N VAL A 316 33.35 18.05 35.16
CA VAL A 316 34.17 17.41 36.20
C VAL A 316 34.71 18.46 37.17
N GLY A 317 34.20 18.45 38.41
CA GLY A 317 34.68 19.28 39.51
C GLY A 317 34.92 18.45 40.78
N SER A 318 36.15 18.47 41.31
CA SER A 318 36.59 17.56 42.37
C SER A 318 36.18 18.03 43.78
N LEU A 319 35.14 17.42 44.35
CA LEU A 319 34.81 17.52 45.78
C LEU A 319 34.61 16.15 46.43
N SER A 320 35.57 15.76 47.28
CA SER A 320 35.58 14.49 48.00
C SER A 320 34.58 14.49 49.19
N CYS A 321 33.36 14.04 48.93
CA CYS A 321 32.32 13.99 49.97
C CYS A 321 32.62 12.92 51.05
N ARG A 322 32.74 13.34 52.32
CA ARG A 322 33.10 12.51 53.49
C ARG A 322 32.08 11.41 53.88
N ALA A 323 30.99 11.22 53.13
CA ALA A 323 29.87 10.36 53.50
C ALA A 323 30.22 8.87 53.66
N GLY A 324 31.11 8.32 52.83
CA GLY A 324 31.47 6.89 52.83
C GLY A 324 32.05 6.39 54.16
N ALA A 325 32.78 7.25 54.89
CA ALA A 325 33.35 6.91 56.19
C ALA A 325 32.28 6.76 57.29
N ASN A 326 31.23 7.59 57.26
CA ASN A 326 30.13 7.49 58.23
C ASN A 326 29.22 6.27 57.96
N CYS A 327 29.03 5.88 56.70
CA CYS A 327 28.18 4.73 56.39
C CYS A 327 28.79 3.40 56.86
N ARG A 328 30.11 3.18 56.70
CA ARG A 328 30.79 2.02 57.31
C ARG A 328 30.77 2.07 58.84
N ARG A 329 31.05 3.23 59.45
CA ARG A 329 30.97 3.41 60.93
C ARG A 329 29.58 3.11 61.47
N ASN A 330 28.51 3.54 60.80
CA ASN A 330 27.15 3.26 61.24
C ASN A 330 26.77 1.79 61.02
N ARG A 331 27.23 1.14 59.93
CA ARG A 331 27.00 -0.30 59.72
C ARG A 331 27.70 -1.18 60.77
N GLN A 332 28.89 -0.77 61.22
CA GLN A 332 29.61 -1.44 62.33
C GLN A 332 29.04 -1.08 63.71
N ARG A 333 28.53 0.15 63.92
CA ARG A 333 27.82 0.49 65.17
C ARG A 333 26.44 -0.18 65.28
N ALA A 334 25.81 -0.53 64.16
CA ALA A 334 24.53 -1.21 64.13
C ALA A 334 24.61 -2.72 64.44
N SER A 335 25.78 -3.35 64.25
CA SER A 335 26.01 -4.74 64.68
C SER A 335 26.27 -4.89 66.19
N ASP A 336 26.63 -3.80 66.86
CA ASP A 336 27.14 -3.81 68.23
C ASP A 336 26.11 -3.28 69.25
N LEU A 337 24.84 -3.10 68.86
CA LEU A 337 23.79 -2.65 69.78
C LEU A 337 23.26 -3.82 70.65
N PRO A 338 23.26 -3.71 71.99
CA PRO A 338 23.02 -4.82 72.91
C PRO A 338 21.52 -5.16 73.10
N VAL A 339 20.74 -5.20 72.03
CA VAL A 339 19.29 -5.53 72.07
C VAL A 339 19.05 -6.90 72.68
N ASN A 340 19.89 -7.89 72.34
CA ASN A 340 19.83 -9.22 72.94
C ASN A 340 20.22 -9.23 74.42
N VAL A 341 21.10 -8.33 74.89
CA VAL A 341 21.49 -8.30 76.31
C VAL A 341 20.32 -7.82 77.15
N ILE A 342 19.70 -6.69 76.79
CA ILE A 342 18.52 -6.16 77.49
C ILE A 342 17.34 -7.14 77.44
N ALA A 343 17.15 -7.83 76.30
CA ALA A 343 16.09 -8.85 76.14
C ALA A 343 16.39 -10.20 76.84
N ILE A 344 17.63 -10.43 77.29
CA ILE A 344 18.04 -11.56 78.14
C ILE A 344 17.97 -11.14 79.60
N GLU A 345 18.54 -9.99 79.98
CA GLU A 345 18.49 -9.43 81.34
C GLU A 345 17.05 -9.26 81.83
N LEU A 346 16.16 -8.66 81.02
CA LEU A 346 14.74 -8.55 81.39
C LEU A 346 14.05 -9.91 81.49
N ARG A 347 14.47 -10.91 80.72
CA ARG A 347 13.90 -12.27 80.77
C ARG A 347 14.39 -13.04 81.98
N GLN A 348 15.66 -12.85 82.38
CA GLN A 348 16.20 -13.36 83.64
C GLN A 348 15.57 -12.66 84.85
N MET A 349 15.36 -11.34 84.82
CA MET A 349 14.63 -10.61 85.86
C MET A 349 13.18 -11.11 86.02
N VAL A 350 12.54 -11.55 84.93
CA VAL A 350 11.21 -12.17 85.00
C VAL A 350 11.29 -13.55 85.65
N THR A 351 12.22 -14.44 85.24
CA THR A 351 12.32 -15.79 85.82
C THR A 351 12.83 -15.81 87.26
N ASP A 352 13.76 -14.93 87.64
CA ASP A 352 14.22 -14.78 89.03
C ASP A 352 13.15 -14.10 89.90
N GLY A 353 12.22 -13.34 89.29
CA GLY A 353 11.11 -12.68 89.96
C GLY A 353 9.95 -13.61 90.36
N GLU A 354 9.78 -14.76 89.70
CA GLU A 354 8.64 -15.67 89.88
C GLU A 354 8.48 -16.21 91.32
N GLN A 355 9.55 -16.17 92.13
CA GLN A 355 9.51 -16.65 93.52
C GLN A 355 9.18 -15.59 94.57
N ARG A 356 8.93 -14.31 94.20
CA ARG A 356 8.74 -13.25 95.22
C ARG A 356 7.77 -12.10 94.96
N MET A 357 6.83 -12.21 94.01
CA MET A 357 5.69 -11.28 93.92
C MET A 357 4.33 -11.98 93.74
N ALA A 358 3.47 -11.82 94.75
CA ALA A 358 2.03 -11.97 94.59
C ALA A 358 1.40 -10.63 94.14
N SER A 359 0.18 -10.70 93.60
CA SER A 359 -0.65 -9.54 93.20
C SER A 359 0.00 -8.53 92.24
N VAL A 360 0.38 -9.00 91.04
CA VAL A 360 0.55 -8.14 89.85
C VAL A 360 -0.74 -8.25 89.01
N PRO A 361 -1.43 -7.14 88.67
CA PRO A 361 -2.64 -7.18 87.86
C PRO A 361 -2.39 -7.66 86.42
N GLU A 362 -3.39 -8.31 85.82
CA GLU A 362 -3.33 -8.86 84.45
C GLU A 362 -2.97 -7.79 83.39
N GLU A 363 -3.41 -6.55 83.57
CA GLU A 363 -3.05 -5.42 82.70
C GLU A 363 -1.54 -5.13 82.68
N SER A 364 -0.83 -5.33 83.80
CA SER A 364 0.62 -5.14 83.86
C SER A 364 1.38 -6.21 83.06
N TRP A 365 0.88 -7.44 83.01
CA TRP A 365 1.41 -8.49 82.14
C TRP A 365 1.12 -8.23 80.66
N ARG A 366 -0.06 -7.69 80.32
CA ARG A 366 -0.37 -7.21 78.96
C ARG A 366 0.59 -6.10 78.51
N LEU A 367 1.00 -5.20 79.42
CA LEU A 367 2.02 -4.19 79.14
C LEU A 367 3.41 -4.79 78.90
N VAL A 368 3.84 -5.77 79.71
CA VAL A 368 5.15 -6.43 79.54
C VAL A 368 5.22 -7.20 78.22
N VAL A 369 4.18 -7.96 77.86
CA VAL A 369 4.08 -8.63 76.55
C VAL A 369 4.14 -7.61 75.41
N ALA A 370 3.37 -6.52 75.48
CA ALA A 370 3.39 -5.45 74.48
C ALA A 370 4.75 -4.71 74.37
N VAL A 371 5.58 -4.72 75.41
CA VAL A 371 6.96 -4.19 75.39
C VAL A 371 7.94 -5.15 74.72
N ILE A 372 7.70 -6.46 74.78
CA ILE A 372 8.53 -7.49 74.13
C ILE A 372 8.16 -7.67 72.66
N ASP A 373 6.86 -7.66 72.33
CA ASP A 373 6.38 -7.98 70.99
C ASP A 373 6.58 -6.83 70.00
N ARG A 374 6.28 -5.58 70.40
CA ARG A 374 6.37 -4.40 69.51
C ARG A 374 7.75 -4.19 68.86
N PRO A 375 8.89 -4.38 69.56
CA PRO A 375 10.21 -4.38 68.92
C PRO A 375 10.39 -5.46 67.85
N THR A 376 9.78 -6.64 68.01
CA THR A 376 9.89 -7.74 67.03
C THR A 376 8.99 -7.50 65.81
N GLU A 377 7.77 -7.03 66.01
CA GLU A 377 6.84 -6.58 64.96
C GLU A 377 7.46 -5.42 64.13
N LEU A 378 8.08 -4.44 64.81
CA LEU A 378 8.81 -3.36 64.15
C LEU A 378 10.03 -3.87 63.36
N SER A 379 10.74 -4.87 63.88
CA SER A 379 11.87 -5.50 63.17
C SER A 379 11.42 -6.23 61.90
N GLN A 380 10.35 -7.03 61.97
CA GLN A 380 9.78 -7.74 60.82
C GLN A 380 9.24 -6.79 59.74
N THR A 381 8.54 -5.72 60.15
CA THR A 381 8.04 -4.71 59.20
C THR A 381 9.18 -3.91 58.55
N LEU A 382 10.26 -3.59 59.28
CA LEU A 382 11.47 -2.98 58.71
C LEU A 382 12.21 -3.92 57.74
N GLN A 383 12.26 -5.22 58.03
CA GLN A 383 12.82 -6.22 57.12
C GLN A 383 12.01 -6.29 55.81
N SER A 384 10.68 -6.41 55.88
CA SER A 384 9.81 -6.38 54.71
C SER A 384 9.92 -5.07 53.91
N LEU A 385 10.08 -3.93 54.58
CA LEU A 385 10.33 -2.64 53.93
C LEU A 385 11.70 -2.62 53.21
N SER A 386 12.73 -3.23 53.80
CA SER A 386 14.07 -3.34 53.22
C SER A 386 14.08 -4.23 51.97
N GLU A 387 13.35 -5.35 51.97
CA GLU A 387 13.18 -6.21 50.80
C GLU A 387 12.42 -5.50 49.67
N LYS A 388 11.35 -4.77 49.99
CA LYS A 388 10.61 -3.92 49.04
C LYS A 388 11.48 -2.78 48.48
N ALA A 389 12.37 -2.21 49.29
CA ALA A 389 13.35 -1.22 48.81
C ALA A 389 14.39 -1.86 47.86
N LYS A 390 14.85 -3.09 48.15
CA LYS A 390 15.77 -3.85 47.28
C LYS A 390 15.12 -4.13 45.92
N THR A 391 13.90 -4.68 45.88
CA THR A 391 13.20 -4.96 44.61
C THR A 391 12.83 -3.68 43.84
N ALA A 392 12.61 -2.55 44.52
CA ALA A 392 12.49 -1.25 43.87
C ALA A 392 13.80 -0.80 43.22
N THR A 393 14.96 -0.96 43.88
CA THR A 393 16.27 -0.66 43.26
C THR A 393 16.63 -1.58 42.10
N GLU A 394 16.23 -2.85 42.16
CA GLU A 394 16.42 -3.82 41.06
C GLU A 394 15.54 -3.47 39.86
N ASN A 395 14.28 -3.06 40.08
CA ASN A 395 13.42 -2.56 39.01
C ASN A 395 13.93 -1.25 38.41
N LEU A 396 14.46 -0.31 39.21
CA LEU A 396 15.08 0.91 38.70
C LEU A 396 16.30 0.63 37.83
N ALA A 397 17.14 -0.36 38.20
CA ALA A 397 18.26 -0.80 37.36
C ALA A 397 17.78 -1.43 36.03
N ARG A 398 16.73 -2.25 36.08
CA ARG A 398 16.11 -2.88 34.90
C ARG A 398 15.47 -1.85 33.96
N LEU A 399 14.81 -0.83 34.50
CA LEU A 399 14.16 0.23 33.73
C LEU A 399 15.20 1.09 33.00
N LYS A 400 16.29 1.48 33.67
CA LYS A 400 17.43 2.15 33.02
C LYS A 400 18.01 1.33 31.88
N GLN A 401 18.27 0.04 32.09
CA GLN A 401 18.76 -0.84 31.03
C GLN A 401 17.78 -0.95 29.84
N LEU A 402 16.48 -0.80 30.06
CA LEU A 402 15.49 -0.73 28.98
C LEU A 402 15.51 0.62 28.27
N ASN A 403 15.67 1.73 28.99
CA ASN A 403 15.87 3.04 28.37
C ASN A 403 17.14 3.05 27.51
N ASP A 404 18.28 2.55 28.02
CA ASP A 404 19.56 2.49 27.29
C ASP A 404 19.38 1.74 25.96
N LYS A 405 18.67 0.60 25.96
CA LYS A 405 18.31 -0.14 24.75
C LYS A 405 17.40 0.65 23.81
N VAL A 406 16.43 1.40 24.33
CA VAL A 406 15.58 2.27 23.50
C VAL A 406 16.40 3.39 22.85
N GLN A 407 17.40 3.95 23.54
CA GLN A 407 18.30 4.94 22.93
C GLN A 407 19.13 4.33 21.80
N THR A 408 19.76 3.16 22.00
CA THR A 408 20.50 2.47 20.94
C THR A 408 19.60 2.13 19.74
N ASN A 409 18.45 1.50 20.00
CA ASN A 409 17.49 1.14 18.95
C ASN A 409 16.95 2.38 18.19
N SER A 410 16.84 3.55 18.82
CA SER A 410 16.45 4.80 18.13
C SER A 410 17.51 5.23 17.13
N VAL A 411 18.80 5.20 17.52
CA VAL A 411 19.92 5.56 16.63
C VAL A 411 19.99 4.60 15.44
N ASP A 412 19.85 3.29 15.67
CA ASP A 412 19.83 2.29 14.59
C ASP A 412 18.63 2.48 13.64
N PHE A 413 17.46 2.85 14.18
CA PHE A 413 16.26 3.12 13.40
C PHE A 413 16.35 4.44 12.60
N GLU A 414 16.94 5.49 13.19
CA GLU A 414 17.25 6.75 12.51
C GLU A 414 18.24 6.54 11.36
N ALA A 415 19.29 5.75 11.57
CA ALA A 415 20.24 5.37 10.52
C ALA A 415 19.57 4.56 9.39
N LEU A 416 18.63 3.66 9.74
CA LEU A 416 17.83 2.93 8.75
C LEU A 416 16.94 3.87 7.92
N ILE A 417 16.25 4.83 8.54
CA ILE A 417 15.41 5.82 7.83
C ILE A 417 16.25 6.59 6.80
N VAL A 418 17.39 7.16 7.23
CA VAL A 418 18.32 7.89 6.35
C VAL A 418 18.76 7.00 5.19
N THR A 419 19.21 5.77 5.48
CA THR A 419 19.69 4.81 4.47
C THR A 419 18.63 4.46 3.41
N GLN A 420 17.34 4.39 3.77
CA GLN A 420 16.27 4.11 2.80
C GLN A 420 15.87 5.36 2.02
N CYS A 421 15.85 6.54 2.65
CA CYS A 421 15.62 7.81 1.95
C CYS A 421 16.72 8.11 0.91
N ASP A 422 18.00 7.90 1.27
CA ASP A 422 19.13 8.13 0.37
C ASP A 422 19.07 7.22 -0.88
N LYS A 423 18.65 5.96 -0.73
CA LYS A 423 18.41 5.06 -1.88
C LYS A 423 17.32 5.58 -2.83
N LEU A 424 16.23 6.12 -2.29
CA LEU A 424 15.17 6.72 -3.11
C LEU A 424 15.67 7.97 -3.85
N ILE A 425 16.50 8.80 -3.20
CA ILE A 425 17.15 9.96 -3.83
C ILE A 425 18.06 9.53 -4.99
N VAL A 426 18.91 8.51 -4.79
CA VAL A 426 19.78 7.96 -5.86
C VAL A 426 18.96 7.41 -7.02
N ALA A 427 17.88 6.67 -6.76
CA ALA A 427 17.01 6.13 -7.81
C ALA A 427 16.31 7.25 -8.63
N ILE A 428 15.88 8.33 -7.97
CA ILE A 428 15.27 9.49 -8.63
C ILE A 428 16.31 10.25 -9.48
N GLU A 429 17.52 10.46 -8.96
CA GLU A 429 18.61 11.10 -9.72
C GLU A 429 19.07 10.25 -10.91
N GLN A 430 19.13 8.92 -10.79
CA GLN A 430 19.37 8.04 -11.94
C GLN A 430 18.26 8.20 -12.99
N ARG A 431 16.98 8.07 -12.58
CA ARG A 431 15.85 8.15 -13.51
C ARG A 431 15.75 9.51 -14.22
N LYS A 432 16.16 10.58 -13.54
CA LYS A 432 16.30 11.94 -14.11
C LYS A 432 17.32 11.98 -15.26
N GLN A 433 18.46 11.29 -15.17
CA GLN A 433 19.41 11.22 -16.28
C GLN A 433 18.83 10.46 -17.47
N GLU A 434 18.20 9.30 -17.24
CA GLU A 434 17.54 8.50 -18.30
C GLU A 434 16.48 9.31 -19.09
N LEU A 435 15.75 10.19 -18.40
CA LEU A 435 14.77 11.10 -19.01
C LEU A 435 15.42 12.24 -19.80
N LEU A 436 16.54 12.78 -19.33
CA LEU A 436 17.33 13.77 -20.07
C LEU A 436 17.95 13.14 -21.33
N ASP A 437 18.47 11.91 -21.25
CA ASP A 437 19.00 11.16 -22.39
C ASP A 437 17.91 10.77 -23.40
N LEU A 438 16.65 10.64 -22.98
CA LEU A 438 15.51 10.48 -23.89
C LEU A 438 15.23 11.78 -24.66
N ALA A 439 15.14 12.91 -23.96
CA ALA A 439 14.94 14.23 -24.59
C ALA A 439 16.11 14.61 -25.53
N LEU A 440 17.35 14.27 -25.17
CA LEU A 440 18.52 14.47 -26.04
C LEU A 440 18.48 13.60 -27.30
N ARG A 441 17.89 12.40 -27.23
CA ARG A 441 17.67 11.55 -28.42
C ARG A 441 16.56 12.09 -29.31
N GLU A 442 15.39 12.47 -28.78
CA GLU A 442 14.32 13.10 -29.57
C GLU A 442 14.84 14.36 -30.29
N LYS A 443 15.58 15.21 -29.56
CA LYS A 443 16.25 16.38 -30.14
C LYS A 443 17.08 16.04 -31.36
N GLU A 444 17.90 14.99 -31.27
CA GLU A 444 18.82 14.64 -32.36
C GLU A 444 18.12 13.93 -33.52
N THR A 445 17.04 13.18 -33.25
CA THR A 445 16.15 12.65 -34.30
C THR A 445 15.45 13.79 -35.05
N LYS A 446 14.85 14.76 -34.35
CA LYS A 446 14.22 15.94 -34.99
C LYS A 446 15.26 16.79 -35.74
N ASN A 447 16.46 17.00 -35.18
CA ASN A 447 17.58 17.65 -35.88
C ASN A 447 17.95 16.91 -37.18
N GLN A 448 18.00 15.57 -37.16
CA GLN A 448 18.33 14.78 -38.35
C GLN A 448 17.24 14.94 -39.44
N LEU A 449 15.96 14.86 -39.07
CA LEU A 449 14.85 15.11 -39.99
C LEU A 449 14.93 16.52 -40.62
N PHE A 450 15.25 17.55 -39.83
CA PHE A 450 15.48 18.89 -40.37
C PHE A 450 16.68 18.94 -41.33
N ARG A 451 17.81 18.28 -41.02
CA ARG A 451 18.98 18.21 -41.92
C ARG A 451 18.65 17.53 -43.24
N ASP A 452 17.93 16.41 -43.19
CA ASP A 452 17.56 15.64 -44.38
C ASP A 452 16.56 16.40 -45.25
N GLN A 453 15.56 17.08 -44.66
CA GLN A 453 14.62 17.89 -45.43
C GLN A 453 15.24 19.17 -46.01
N ILE A 454 16.17 19.82 -45.30
CA ILE A 454 16.97 20.93 -45.87
C ILE A 454 17.79 20.42 -47.06
N SER A 455 18.35 19.21 -46.97
CA SER A 455 19.09 18.56 -48.08
C SER A 455 18.15 18.27 -49.27
N ASN A 456 16.96 17.69 -49.05
CA ASN A 456 16.01 17.40 -50.13
C ASN A 456 15.57 18.69 -50.85
N CYS A 457 15.13 19.70 -50.09
CA CYS A 457 14.75 21.01 -50.62
C CYS A 457 15.88 21.66 -51.43
N THR A 458 17.12 21.60 -50.93
CA THR A 458 18.31 22.15 -51.61
C THR A 458 18.59 21.43 -52.93
N ASN A 459 18.56 20.10 -52.93
CA ASN A 459 18.77 19.29 -54.14
C ASN A 459 17.67 19.52 -55.18
N GLN A 460 16.41 19.61 -54.74
CA GLN A 460 15.29 19.85 -55.64
C GLN A 460 15.33 21.26 -56.23
N LEU A 461 15.67 22.28 -55.43
CA LEU A 461 15.90 23.65 -55.91
C LEU A 461 16.98 23.68 -57.00
N GLN A 462 18.12 23.02 -56.81
CA GLN A 462 19.18 22.93 -57.81
C GLN A 462 18.70 22.30 -59.13
N LYS A 463 17.95 21.19 -59.09
CA LYS A 463 17.35 20.57 -60.28
C LYS A 463 16.42 21.54 -61.01
N THR A 464 15.57 22.26 -60.27
CA THR A 464 14.61 23.22 -60.83
C THR A 464 15.33 24.42 -61.47
N THR A 465 16.31 25.02 -60.80
CA THR A 465 17.13 26.11 -61.36
C THR A 465 17.87 25.67 -62.64
N GLY A 466 18.45 24.47 -62.65
CA GLY A 466 19.11 23.92 -63.84
C GLY A 466 18.16 23.70 -65.01
N LEU A 467 16.94 23.20 -64.76
CA LEU A 467 15.91 23.04 -65.79
C LEU A 467 15.44 24.39 -66.33
N VAL A 468 15.19 25.37 -65.46
CA VAL A 468 14.80 26.74 -65.87
C VAL A 468 15.89 27.38 -66.74
N GLN A 469 17.17 27.27 -66.36
CA GLN A 469 18.26 27.79 -67.16
C GLN A 469 18.39 27.10 -68.52
N PHE A 470 18.16 25.78 -68.60
CA PHE A 470 18.11 25.05 -69.87
C PHE A 470 16.94 25.51 -70.77
N CYS A 471 15.76 25.73 -70.19
CA CYS A 471 14.61 26.27 -70.92
C CYS A 471 14.86 27.70 -71.43
N ILE A 472 15.53 28.56 -70.64
CA ILE A 472 15.94 29.91 -71.06
C ILE A 472 16.91 29.86 -72.26
N GLU A 473 17.80 28.86 -72.32
CA GLU A 473 18.70 28.69 -73.45
C GLU A 473 17.96 28.14 -74.69
N ALA A 474 17.09 27.14 -74.51
CA ALA A 474 16.29 26.56 -75.60
C ALA A 474 15.30 27.56 -76.23
N LEU A 475 14.85 28.57 -75.48
CA LEU A 475 14.02 29.68 -75.99
C LEU A 475 14.78 30.66 -76.92
N LYS A 476 16.10 30.49 -77.09
CA LYS A 476 16.91 31.26 -78.05
C LYS A 476 17.08 30.56 -79.40
N GLU A 477 16.53 29.36 -79.57
CA GLU A 477 16.59 28.63 -80.84
C GLU A 477 15.94 29.45 -81.97
N VAL A 478 16.61 29.50 -83.11
CA VAL A 478 16.28 30.36 -84.26
C VAL A 478 15.59 29.56 -85.36
N ASP A 479 15.80 28.24 -85.45
CA ASP A 479 15.02 27.37 -86.34
C ASP A 479 13.66 26.98 -85.70
N PRO A 480 12.52 27.38 -86.29
CA PRO A 480 11.21 26.97 -85.80
C PRO A 480 10.99 25.45 -85.81
N ILE A 481 11.65 24.71 -86.71
CA ILE A 481 11.47 23.25 -86.83
C ILE A 481 12.17 22.54 -85.66
N ALA A 482 13.44 22.84 -85.39
CA ALA A 482 14.16 22.35 -84.22
C ALA A 482 13.44 22.72 -82.91
N PHE A 483 12.97 23.96 -82.76
CA PHE A 483 12.24 24.38 -81.56
C PHE A 483 10.92 23.60 -81.36
N ILE A 484 10.17 23.34 -82.43
CA ILE A 484 8.93 22.53 -82.36
C ILE A 484 9.23 21.06 -82.04
N GLN A 485 10.39 20.52 -82.44
CA GLN A 485 10.79 19.15 -82.08
C GLN A 485 11.14 19.01 -80.60
N ILE A 486 11.81 19.99 -79.98
CA ILE A 486 12.24 19.89 -78.57
C ILE A 486 11.18 20.38 -77.55
N SER A 487 10.31 21.30 -77.94
CA SER A 487 9.41 21.98 -76.98
C SER A 487 8.39 21.07 -76.27
N PRO A 488 7.78 20.03 -76.88
CA PRO A 488 6.84 19.16 -76.15
C PRO A 488 7.51 18.40 -75.00
N ALA A 489 8.74 17.92 -75.22
CA ALA A 489 9.52 17.23 -74.19
C ALA A 489 9.95 18.18 -73.05
N LEU A 490 10.23 19.46 -73.36
CA LEU A 490 10.53 20.47 -72.35
C LEU A 490 9.29 20.85 -71.54
N ILE A 491 8.15 21.07 -72.18
CA ILE A 491 6.88 21.36 -71.49
C ILE A 491 6.51 20.23 -70.54
N HIS A 492 6.63 18.97 -70.97
CA HIS A 492 6.39 17.80 -70.13
C HIS A 492 7.36 17.74 -68.93
N ARG A 493 8.66 18.02 -69.14
CA ARG A 493 9.65 18.04 -68.05
C ARG A 493 9.41 19.15 -67.04
N VAL A 494 9.01 20.34 -67.49
CA VAL A 494 8.67 21.47 -66.60
C VAL A 494 7.39 21.18 -65.80
N SER A 495 6.33 20.71 -66.47
CA SER A 495 5.06 20.36 -65.79
C SER A 495 5.24 19.23 -64.77
N ASN A 496 6.05 18.20 -65.09
CA ASN A 496 6.38 17.15 -64.12
C ASN A 496 7.20 17.69 -62.95
N MET A 497 8.19 18.57 -63.19
CA MET A 497 8.96 19.21 -62.12
C MET A 497 8.07 20.06 -61.20
N GLU A 498 7.11 20.81 -61.75
CA GLU A 498 6.14 21.59 -60.98
C GLU A 498 5.23 20.69 -60.11
N LEU A 499 4.72 19.59 -60.68
CA LEU A 499 3.90 18.62 -59.95
C LEU A 499 4.66 17.95 -58.80
N ILE A 500 5.93 17.60 -59.04
CA ILE A 500 6.82 17.04 -58.03
C ILE A 500 7.09 18.09 -56.93
N TRP A 501 7.46 19.32 -57.31
CA TRP A 501 7.74 20.39 -56.34
C TRP A 501 6.54 20.68 -55.44
N ARG A 502 5.32 20.70 -56.00
CA ARG A 502 4.09 20.89 -55.23
C ARG A 502 3.81 19.73 -54.27
N LYS A 503 3.95 18.48 -54.72
CA LYS A 503 3.65 17.29 -53.90
C LYS A 503 4.69 17.01 -52.81
N GLU A 504 5.97 17.07 -53.16
CA GLU A 504 7.05 16.75 -52.23
C GLU A 504 7.20 17.86 -51.19
N LEU A 505 7.32 19.12 -51.61
CA LEU A 505 7.60 20.24 -50.69
C LEU A 505 6.47 20.48 -49.67
N GLU A 506 5.20 20.36 -50.07
CA GLU A 506 4.05 20.54 -49.16
C GLU A 506 3.96 19.39 -48.15
N ALA A 507 4.28 18.15 -48.55
CA ALA A 507 4.27 17.00 -47.65
C ALA A 507 5.49 16.97 -46.72
N ASP A 508 6.70 17.19 -47.26
CA ASP A 508 7.96 17.15 -46.53
C ASP A 508 8.03 18.19 -45.41
N ILE A 509 7.52 19.41 -45.65
CA ILE A 509 7.47 20.48 -44.65
C ILE A 509 6.37 20.22 -43.61
N ALA A 510 5.22 19.67 -44.01
CA ALA A 510 4.13 19.34 -43.07
C ALA A 510 4.50 18.22 -42.09
N ASN A 511 5.42 17.33 -42.48
CA ASN A 511 5.82 16.15 -41.71
C ASN A 511 6.87 16.43 -40.61
N VAL A 512 7.35 17.66 -40.40
CA VAL A 512 8.39 17.97 -39.39
C VAL A 512 7.95 19.06 -38.40
N SER A 513 7.49 18.65 -37.22
CA SER A 513 7.16 19.54 -36.10
C SER A 513 8.41 20.02 -35.33
N PRO A 514 8.54 21.33 -35.02
CA PRO A 514 9.62 21.88 -34.21
C PRO A 514 9.39 21.73 -32.69
N GLU A 515 8.19 21.35 -32.26
CA GLU A 515 7.85 21.18 -30.84
C GLU A 515 8.27 19.79 -30.34
N PHE A 516 8.55 19.65 -29.04
CA PHE A 516 8.81 18.35 -28.42
C PHE A 516 7.47 17.68 -28.10
N GLU A 517 7.33 16.41 -28.46
CA GLU A 517 6.09 15.64 -28.28
C GLU A 517 6.12 14.79 -27.01
N LEU A 518 6.95 15.20 -26.03
CA LEU A 518 7.07 14.60 -24.71
C LEU A 518 6.56 15.52 -23.60
N THR A 519 5.84 14.92 -22.64
CA THR A 519 5.38 15.55 -21.41
C THR A 519 5.79 14.72 -20.20
N LEU A 520 6.18 15.37 -19.11
CA LEU A 520 6.64 14.71 -17.88
C LEU A 520 5.58 14.80 -16.79
N ASP A 521 4.81 13.74 -16.60
CA ASP A 521 3.92 13.64 -15.43
C ASP A 521 4.72 13.26 -14.17
N VAL A 522 4.67 14.14 -13.18
CA VAL A 522 5.27 13.96 -11.86
C VAL A 522 4.24 13.62 -10.77
N GLN A 523 2.94 13.65 -11.07
CA GLN A 523 1.87 13.49 -10.07
C GLN A 523 1.86 12.10 -9.41
N PRO A 524 2.04 10.96 -10.12
CA PRO A 524 2.07 9.64 -9.48
C PRO A 524 3.22 9.47 -8.50
N VAL A 525 4.43 9.92 -8.88
CA VAL A 525 5.62 9.90 -8.04
C VAL A 525 5.45 10.84 -6.84
N THR A 526 4.92 12.04 -7.05
CA THR A 526 4.61 13.00 -5.97
C THR A 526 3.57 12.43 -5.01
N ALA A 527 2.55 11.73 -5.49
CA ALA A 527 1.55 11.07 -4.66
C ALA A 527 2.16 9.93 -3.83
N ALA A 528 3.04 9.11 -4.43
CA ALA A 528 3.75 8.04 -3.73
C ALA A 528 4.69 8.58 -2.63
N ILE A 529 5.47 9.64 -2.91
CA ILE A 529 6.34 10.29 -1.92
C ILE A 529 5.53 10.83 -0.74
N ASN A 530 4.38 11.48 -0.99
CA ASN A 530 3.49 11.96 0.07
C ASN A 530 2.78 10.84 0.85
N GLN A 531 2.80 9.60 0.35
CA GLN A 531 2.26 8.42 1.04
C GLN A 531 3.32 7.64 1.84
N LEU A 532 4.61 8.00 1.75
CA LEU A 532 5.68 7.41 2.57
C LEU A 532 5.44 7.72 4.06
N ASN A 533 5.03 6.70 4.81
CA ASN A 533 4.69 6.79 6.23
C ASN A 533 5.23 5.57 6.99
N PHE A 534 5.37 5.70 8.31
CA PHE A 534 5.68 4.57 9.19
C PHE A 534 4.47 3.62 9.26
N VAL A 535 4.53 2.53 8.49
CA VAL A 535 3.57 1.44 8.64
C VAL A 535 3.80 0.77 9.99
N GLN A 536 2.78 0.78 10.84
CA GLN A 536 2.89 0.19 12.18
C GLN A 536 3.00 -1.33 12.07
N LEU A 537 4.13 -1.89 12.50
CA LEU A 537 4.34 -3.35 12.58
C LEU A 537 3.24 -4.00 13.43
N LYS A 538 2.38 -4.72 12.73
CA LYS A 538 1.20 -5.46 13.19
C LYS A 538 1.11 -6.74 12.37
N ILE A 539 0.32 -7.70 12.85
CA ILE A 539 -0.16 -8.81 12.03
C ILE A 539 -0.83 -8.23 10.77
N PRO A 540 -0.53 -8.74 9.56
CA PRO A 540 -1.07 -8.18 8.33
C PRO A 540 -2.60 -8.14 8.23
N GLU A 541 -3.09 -7.14 7.51
CA GLU A 541 -4.48 -7.11 7.06
C GLU A 541 -4.73 -8.19 5.98
N CYS A 542 -5.99 -8.55 5.80
CA CYS A 542 -6.41 -9.58 4.85
C CYS A 542 -6.17 -9.13 3.39
N PRO A 543 -5.48 -9.92 2.55
CA PRO A 543 -5.43 -9.70 1.11
C PRO A 543 -6.78 -9.96 0.43
N THR A 544 -7.00 -9.30 -0.72
CA THR A 544 -8.23 -9.43 -1.51
C THR A 544 -7.94 -10.11 -2.84
N ILE A 545 -8.58 -11.25 -3.12
CA ILE A 545 -8.47 -11.92 -4.42
C ILE A 545 -9.22 -11.11 -5.49
N ILE A 546 -8.58 -10.90 -6.65
CA ILE A 546 -9.12 -10.18 -7.80
C ILE A 546 -9.77 -11.21 -8.72
N THR A 547 -11.06 -11.49 -8.49
CA THR A 547 -11.81 -12.55 -9.17
C THR A 547 -11.76 -12.49 -10.70
N GLU A 548 -11.80 -11.26 -11.23
CA GLU A 548 -11.81 -10.91 -12.64
C GLU A 548 -10.43 -10.98 -13.32
N ALA A 549 -9.36 -11.12 -12.53
CA ALA A 549 -8.00 -11.39 -13.01
C ALA A 549 -7.57 -12.85 -12.77
N CYS A 550 -8.38 -13.64 -12.04
CA CYS A 550 -8.18 -15.07 -11.91
C CYS A 550 -8.67 -15.79 -13.18
N SER A 551 -8.02 -16.88 -13.56
CA SER A 551 -8.47 -17.75 -14.67
C SER A 551 -8.22 -19.22 -14.38
N ALA A 552 -9.02 -20.08 -15.01
CA ALA A 552 -8.79 -21.53 -15.04
C ALA A 552 -8.59 -21.93 -16.50
N GLN A 553 -7.50 -22.65 -16.79
CA GLN A 553 -7.13 -23.06 -18.15
C GLN A 553 -6.69 -24.51 -18.11
N ASN A 554 -7.35 -25.38 -18.89
CA ASN A 554 -7.03 -26.81 -18.93
C ASN A 554 -7.04 -27.44 -17.50
N ASN A 555 -5.88 -27.87 -16.98
CA ASN A 555 -5.67 -28.37 -15.62
C ASN A 555 -4.83 -27.43 -14.72
N SER A 556 -4.84 -26.13 -14.98
CA SER A 556 -4.23 -25.12 -14.13
C SER A 556 -5.19 -23.99 -13.76
N VAL A 557 -4.86 -23.29 -12.67
CA VAL A 557 -5.55 -22.06 -12.27
C VAL A 557 -4.54 -20.97 -11.94
N THR A 558 -4.71 -19.80 -12.55
CA THR A 558 -3.98 -18.59 -12.19
C THR A 558 -4.85 -17.77 -11.25
N ILE A 559 -4.32 -17.46 -10.08
CA ILE A 559 -4.98 -16.73 -9.01
C ILE A 559 -4.20 -15.43 -8.77
N VAL A 560 -4.93 -14.32 -8.70
CA VAL A 560 -4.37 -12.97 -8.55
C VAL A 560 -5.02 -12.29 -7.37
N TRP A 561 -4.24 -11.61 -6.53
CA TRP A 561 -4.72 -10.88 -5.36
C TRP A 561 -4.11 -9.48 -5.25
N LYS A 562 -4.63 -8.71 -4.29
CA LYS A 562 -4.20 -7.34 -4.01
C LYS A 562 -3.75 -7.18 -2.57
N ALA A 563 -2.64 -6.48 -2.38
CA ALA A 563 -2.16 -6.03 -1.08
C ALA A 563 -3.14 -5.01 -0.44
N PRO A 564 -3.48 -5.15 0.86
CA PRO A 564 -4.18 -4.12 1.61
C PRO A 564 -3.31 -2.86 1.80
N LEU A 565 -3.92 -1.69 1.61
CA LEU A 565 -3.22 -0.43 1.31
C LEU A 565 -2.37 0.19 2.45
N ASN A 566 -2.41 -0.36 3.66
CA ASN A 566 -1.66 0.17 4.82
C ASN A 566 -0.99 -0.93 5.66
N SER A 567 -0.74 -2.12 5.09
CA SER A 567 -0.14 -3.25 5.79
C SER A 567 1.31 -3.46 5.38
N TYR A 568 2.21 -3.71 6.35
CA TYR A 568 3.54 -4.20 6.05
C TYR A 568 3.43 -5.71 5.80
N ILE A 569 3.85 -6.15 4.62
CA ILE A 569 3.74 -7.55 4.18
C ILE A 569 5.10 -8.00 3.67
N GLU A 570 5.50 -9.18 4.11
CA GLU A 570 6.74 -9.84 3.75
C GLU A 570 6.50 -10.94 2.72
N GLY A 571 5.33 -11.59 2.79
CA GLY A 571 4.79 -12.43 1.74
C GLY A 571 3.35 -12.87 1.98
N TYR A 572 2.91 -13.77 1.13
CA TYR A 572 1.58 -14.38 1.13
C TYR A 572 1.71 -15.89 1.19
N ILE A 573 0.69 -16.53 1.75
CA ILE A 573 0.50 -17.99 1.70
C ILE A 573 -0.83 -18.23 1.01
N LEU A 574 -0.77 -18.85 -0.17
CA LEU A 574 -1.93 -19.25 -0.97
C LEU A 574 -2.22 -20.72 -0.69
N GLU A 575 -3.50 -21.03 -0.46
CA GLU A 575 -4.00 -22.37 -0.24
C GLU A 575 -5.12 -22.73 -1.22
N ILE A 576 -5.12 -23.98 -1.66
CA ILE A 576 -6.15 -24.59 -2.50
C ILE A 576 -6.57 -25.93 -1.85
N ASP A 577 -7.86 -26.29 -1.93
CA ASP A 577 -8.34 -27.60 -1.46
C ASP A 577 -7.99 -28.74 -2.45
N ASP A 578 -8.43 -29.97 -2.20
CA ASP A 578 -8.10 -31.10 -3.09
C ASP A 578 -9.09 -31.28 -4.27
N GLY A 579 -10.07 -30.38 -4.41
CA GLY A 579 -11.12 -30.43 -5.43
C GLY A 579 -12.38 -31.20 -5.01
N HIS A 580 -12.48 -31.68 -3.76
CA HIS A 580 -13.72 -32.26 -3.21
C HIS A 580 -14.64 -31.24 -2.52
N GLY A 581 -14.16 -30.04 -2.17
CA GLY A 581 -14.93 -29.08 -1.36
C GLY A 581 -15.10 -29.51 0.10
N ASP A 582 -14.28 -30.44 0.60
CA ASP A 582 -14.32 -30.94 1.98
C ASP A 582 -13.67 -29.98 3.01
N GLY A 583 -12.94 -28.97 2.52
CA GLY A 583 -12.21 -28.00 3.33
C GLY A 583 -10.75 -28.40 3.64
N ASN A 584 -10.21 -29.44 3.00
CA ASN A 584 -8.84 -29.92 3.16
C ASN A 584 -7.83 -29.08 2.34
N PHE A 585 -7.64 -27.83 2.78
CA PHE A 585 -6.72 -26.87 2.17
C PHE A 585 -5.24 -27.30 2.31
N LYS A 586 -4.47 -27.07 1.25
CA LYS A 586 -3.02 -27.28 1.17
C LYS A 586 -2.34 -26.01 0.70
N GLU A 587 -1.19 -25.69 1.29
CA GLU A 587 -0.34 -24.58 0.86
C GLU A 587 0.26 -24.90 -0.52
N VAL A 588 0.03 -24.03 -1.50
CA VAL A 588 0.49 -24.19 -2.90
C VAL A 588 1.48 -23.11 -3.33
N TYR A 589 1.55 -21.99 -2.63
CA TYR A 589 2.55 -20.94 -2.84
C TYR A 589 2.84 -20.18 -1.54
N VAL A 590 4.11 -19.88 -1.30
CA VAL A 590 4.60 -19.03 -0.21
C VAL A 590 5.65 -18.07 -0.78
N GLY A 591 5.40 -16.76 -0.73
CA GLY A 591 6.31 -15.76 -1.31
C GLY A 591 5.71 -14.36 -1.45
N ALA A 592 6.46 -13.41 -2.01
CA ALA A 592 6.11 -11.99 -2.05
C ALA A 592 5.21 -11.56 -3.22
N ASP A 593 5.02 -12.41 -4.22
CA ASP A 593 4.24 -12.09 -5.43
C ASP A 593 2.74 -12.01 -5.13
N THR A 594 2.01 -11.27 -5.97
CA THR A 594 0.55 -11.09 -5.85
C THR A 594 -0.24 -11.91 -6.89
N ALA A 595 0.42 -12.86 -7.55
CA ALA A 595 -0.19 -13.80 -8.47
C ALA A 595 0.55 -15.14 -8.44
N CYS A 596 -0.17 -16.24 -8.63
CA CYS A 596 0.39 -17.59 -8.72
C CYS A 596 -0.42 -18.43 -9.71
N ASN A 597 0.26 -19.20 -10.55
CA ASN A 597 -0.35 -20.26 -11.34
C ASN A 597 -0.11 -21.61 -10.67
N VAL A 598 -1.17 -22.41 -10.52
CA VAL A 598 -1.13 -23.74 -9.90
C VAL A 598 -1.52 -24.78 -10.94
N ASP A 599 -0.51 -25.50 -11.43
CA ASP A 599 -0.64 -26.53 -12.47
C ASP A 599 -0.91 -27.93 -11.90
N ASN A 600 -1.28 -28.88 -12.80
CA ASN A 600 -1.46 -30.31 -12.50
C ASN A 600 -2.65 -30.63 -11.56
N LEU A 601 -3.67 -29.78 -11.57
CA LEU A 601 -4.94 -30.04 -10.90
C LEU A 601 -5.75 -31.13 -11.63
N HIS A 602 -6.81 -31.64 -10.99
CA HIS A 602 -7.75 -32.54 -11.66
C HIS A 602 -8.63 -31.76 -12.63
N PHE A 603 -8.90 -32.32 -13.81
CA PHE A 603 -9.87 -31.80 -14.77
C PHE A 603 -11.31 -31.88 -14.23
N ASN A 604 -12.22 -31.09 -14.81
CA ASN A 604 -13.64 -31.00 -14.46
C ASN A 604 -13.93 -30.93 -12.94
N SER A 605 -13.05 -30.28 -12.18
CA SER A 605 -13.08 -30.26 -10.72
C SER A 605 -13.19 -28.83 -10.22
N VAL A 606 -13.96 -28.64 -9.13
CA VAL A 606 -14.19 -27.34 -8.52
C VAL A 606 -13.28 -27.19 -7.31
N TYR A 607 -12.37 -26.23 -7.38
CA TYR A 607 -11.39 -25.92 -6.36
C TYR A 607 -11.79 -24.68 -5.55
N LEU A 608 -11.59 -24.76 -4.24
CA LEU A 608 -11.68 -23.63 -3.31
C LEU A 608 -10.28 -23.06 -3.08
N ALA A 609 -10.10 -21.75 -3.28
CA ALA A 609 -8.83 -21.08 -3.08
C ALA A 609 -8.94 -19.88 -2.12
N ARG A 610 -7.94 -19.72 -1.24
CA ARG A 610 -7.84 -18.64 -0.25
C ARG A 610 -6.40 -18.21 -0.04
N VAL A 611 -6.16 -16.94 0.29
CA VAL A 611 -4.80 -16.40 0.52
C VAL A 611 -4.75 -15.57 1.81
N LYS A 612 -3.67 -15.73 2.59
CA LYS A 612 -3.34 -14.91 3.77
C LYS A 612 -2.02 -14.16 3.53
N ALA A 613 -1.79 -13.06 4.23
CA ALA A 613 -0.53 -12.32 4.22
C ALA A 613 0.25 -12.54 5.53
N TYR A 614 1.58 -12.52 5.51
CA TYR A 614 2.43 -12.68 6.70
C TYR A 614 3.54 -11.62 6.76
N ASN A 615 4.07 -11.41 7.97
CA ASN A 615 5.31 -10.68 8.24
C ASN A 615 5.96 -11.18 9.56
N MET A 616 7.13 -10.65 9.91
CA MET A 616 7.85 -10.87 11.17
C MET A 616 7.04 -10.79 12.49
N ILE A 617 5.81 -10.24 12.51
CA ILE A 617 4.91 -10.21 13.68
C ILE A 617 3.96 -11.43 13.69
N GLY A 618 3.61 -11.97 12.54
CA GLY A 618 2.76 -13.15 12.39
C GLY A 618 1.95 -13.20 11.09
N GLU A 619 1.07 -14.19 11.01
CA GLU A 619 0.15 -14.42 9.89
C GLU A 619 -1.19 -13.71 10.08
N GLY A 620 -1.67 -13.03 9.03
CA GLY A 620 -2.98 -12.41 8.96
C GLY A 620 -4.11 -13.39 8.64
N SER A 621 -5.34 -12.88 8.62
CA SER A 621 -6.52 -13.66 8.22
C SER A 621 -6.50 -14.02 6.74
N TYR A 622 -7.08 -15.17 6.39
CA TYR A 622 -7.34 -15.57 5.01
C TYR A 622 -8.43 -14.70 4.37
N SER A 623 -8.30 -14.52 3.05
CA SER A 623 -9.34 -14.01 2.15
C SER A 623 -10.62 -14.82 2.22
N GLN A 624 -11.71 -14.24 1.71
CA GLN A 624 -12.85 -15.05 1.29
C GLN A 624 -12.38 -16.11 0.28
N CYS A 625 -12.97 -17.31 0.36
CA CYS A 625 -12.64 -18.40 -0.55
C CYS A 625 -13.32 -18.16 -1.91
N ILE A 626 -12.56 -18.15 -3.00
CA ILE A 626 -13.12 -18.16 -4.35
C ILE A 626 -13.33 -19.61 -4.83
N ARG A 627 -14.21 -19.79 -5.83
CA ARG A 627 -14.40 -21.07 -6.53
C ARG A 627 -13.87 -20.97 -7.95
N LEU A 628 -13.04 -21.93 -8.33
CA LEU A 628 -12.45 -22.07 -9.67
C LEU A 628 -12.85 -23.45 -10.22
N HIS A 629 -13.10 -23.56 -11.52
CA HIS A 629 -13.47 -24.82 -12.16
C HIS A 629 -12.49 -25.09 -13.29
N THR A 630 -11.74 -26.19 -13.21
CA THR A 630 -10.84 -26.64 -14.27
C THR A 630 -11.62 -27.11 -15.50
N ALA A 631 -10.98 -27.16 -16.66
CA ALA A 631 -11.67 -27.47 -17.91
C ALA A 631 -12.36 -28.85 -17.87
N GLY A 632 -13.58 -28.91 -18.41
CA GLY A 632 -14.40 -30.13 -18.44
C GLY A 632 -13.78 -31.28 -19.26
N SER A 633 -12.98 -30.93 -20.27
CA SER A 633 -12.24 -31.85 -21.13
C SER A 633 -10.78 -31.42 -21.25
N ALA A 634 -9.88 -32.39 -21.34
CA ALA A 634 -8.44 -32.14 -21.39
C ALA A 634 -7.97 -31.83 -22.82
N TRP A 635 -7.47 -30.62 -23.06
CA TRP A 635 -6.74 -30.27 -24.27
C TRP A 635 -5.25 -30.58 -24.09
N PHE A 636 -4.65 -31.20 -25.10
CA PHE A 636 -3.24 -31.57 -25.09
C PHE A 636 -2.70 -31.81 -26.51
N GLN A 637 -1.39 -31.80 -26.61
CA GLN A 637 -0.60 -32.02 -27.82
C GLN A 637 0.27 -33.28 -27.64
N PHE A 638 0.92 -33.74 -28.71
CA PHE A 638 2.07 -34.61 -28.57
C PHE A 638 3.22 -33.87 -27.87
N LYS A 639 4.03 -34.60 -27.10
CA LYS A 639 5.21 -34.09 -26.41
C LYS A 639 6.47 -34.60 -27.12
N PRO A 640 7.20 -33.74 -27.86
CA PRO A 640 8.44 -34.15 -28.52
C PRO A 640 9.46 -34.73 -27.54
N ASN A 641 10.00 -35.90 -27.89
CA ASN A 641 11.16 -36.47 -27.22
C ASN A 641 12.42 -35.81 -27.80
N GLY A 642 13.10 -34.97 -27.01
CA GLY A 642 14.27 -34.21 -27.47
C GLY A 642 15.39 -35.09 -28.05
N SER A 643 15.99 -34.62 -29.15
CA SER A 643 17.19 -35.07 -29.88
C SER A 643 17.35 -36.55 -30.28
N ASN A 644 16.61 -37.50 -29.71
CA ASN A 644 16.73 -38.95 -29.96
C ASN A 644 15.43 -39.57 -30.55
N CYS A 645 14.58 -38.77 -31.18
CA CYS A 645 13.29 -39.24 -31.70
C CYS A 645 13.24 -39.09 -33.22
N GLU A 646 13.12 -40.21 -33.93
CA GLU A 646 12.95 -40.27 -35.39
C GLU A 646 11.50 -39.95 -35.82
N ALA A 647 10.80 -39.12 -35.04
CA ALA A 647 9.43 -38.71 -35.27
C ALA A 647 9.39 -37.20 -35.57
N VAL A 648 8.61 -36.83 -36.59
CA VAL A 648 8.45 -35.47 -37.09
C VAL A 648 7.06 -34.96 -36.72
N PHE A 649 7.05 -33.78 -36.10
CA PHE A 649 5.87 -33.08 -35.62
C PHE A 649 5.56 -31.87 -36.52
N ASP A 650 4.31 -31.42 -36.51
CA ASP A 650 3.92 -30.11 -37.06
C ASP A 650 4.24 -28.97 -36.08
N GLN A 651 4.02 -27.72 -36.51
CA GLN A 651 4.31 -26.53 -35.70
C GLN A 651 3.47 -26.46 -34.42
N GLU A 652 2.28 -27.06 -34.41
CA GLU A 652 1.35 -27.10 -33.27
C GLU A 652 1.48 -28.39 -32.42
N ASN A 653 2.39 -29.31 -32.75
CA ASN A 653 2.53 -30.64 -32.12
C ASN A 653 1.19 -31.43 -32.05
N THR A 654 0.29 -31.18 -32.99
CA THR A 654 -1.00 -31.86 -33.20
C THR A 654 -0.90 -33.01 -34.17
N THR A 655 0.13 -33.04 -35.01
CA THR A 655 0.42 -34.09 -36.00
C THR A 655 1.69 -34.83 -35.60
N LEU A 656 1.65 -36.17 -35.70
CA LEU A 656 2.80 -37.05 -35.45
C LEU A 656 3.02 -37.93 -36.67
N SER A 657 4.24 -37.93 -37.21
CA SER A 657 4.67 -38.81 -38.29
C SER A 657 6.03 -39.44 -37.99
N SER A 658 6.33 -40.60 -38.59
CA SER A 658 7.69 -41.15 -38.58
C SER A 658 7.96 -41.98 -39.82
N THR A 659 9.12 -41.78 -40.44
CA THR A 659 9.65 -42.59 -41.55
C THR A 659 10.47 -43.79 -41.07
N SER A 660 10.69 -43.94 -39.76
CA SER A 660 11.57 -44.98 -39.22
C SER A 660 10.94 -46.38 -39.25
N LEU A 661 11.82 -47.39 -39.30
CA LEU A 661 11.50 -48.80 -39.03
C LEU A 661 11.50 -49.11 -37.53
N ASN A 662 12.12 -48.25 -36.71
CA ASN A 662 12.17 -48.39 -35.26
C ASN A 662 10.88 -47.85 -34.64
N TYR A 663 10.44 -48.48 -33.54
CA TYR A 663 9.36 -47.95 -32.73
C TYR A 663 9.90 -47.02 -31.64
N SER A 664 9.22 -45.90 -31.43
CA SER A 664 9.41 -45.06 -30.24
C SER A 664 8.06 -44.71 -29.60
N VAL A 665 8.07 -44.37 -28.30
CA VAL A 665 6.88 -43.95 -27.56
C VAL A 665 6.87 -42.43 -27.39
N VAL A 666 5.91 -41.78 -28.04
CA VAL A 666 5.55 -40.37 -27.84
C VAL A 666 4.46 -40.29 -26.77
N LEU A 667 4.56 -39.33 -25.86
CA LEU A 667 3.56 -39.06 -24.82
C LEU A 667 2.75 -37.81 -25.14
N GLY A 668 1.59 -37.65 -24.51
CA GLY A 668 0.86 -36.38 -24.46
C GLY A 668 1.53 -35.35 -23.55
N THR A 669 1.19 -34.07 -23.72
CA THR A 669 1.67 -32.99 -22.83
C THR A 669 1.04 -33.01 -21.44
N VAL A 670 -0.20 -33.50 -21.30
CA VAL A 670 -0.94 -33.63 -20.02
C VAL A 670 -0.92 -35.05 -19.46
N CYS A 671 -1.38 -35.21 -18.22
CA CYS A 671 -1.58 -36.51 -17.58
C CYS A 671 -2.88 -36.58 -16.77
N PHE A 672 -3.29 -37.80 -16.46
CA PHE A 672 -4.55 -38.17 -15.82
C PHE A 672 -4.30 -39.07 -14.61
N THR A 673 -5.01 -38.77 -13.52
CA THR A 673 -4.97 -39.50 -12.24
C THR A 673 -6.36 -39.80 -11.68
N ARG A 674 -7.38 -39.15 -12.23
CA ARG A 674 -8.77 -39.14 -11.77
C ARG A 674 -9.69 -38.80 -12.93
N GLY A 675 -10.92 -39.29 -12.90
CA GLY A 675 -11.98 -38.97 -13.84
C GLY A 675 -11.89 -39.74 -15.15
N ARG A 676 -12.85 -39.43 -16.04
CA ARG A 676 -13.07 -40.07 -17.33
C ARG A 676 -12.65 -39.12 -18.44
N HIS A 677 -11.82 -39.60 -19.37
CA HIS A 677 -11.15 -38.82 -20.41
C HIS A 677 -11.28 -39.49 -21.76
N TYR A 678 -11.46 -38.71 -22.82
CA TYR A 678 -11.59 -39.22 -24.18
C TYR A 678 -10.83 -38.33 -25.16
N TRP A 679 -10.16 -38.94 -26.13
CA TRP A 679 -9.49 -38.27 -27.24
C TRP A 679 -9.55 -39.14 -28.50
N GLU A 680 -9.44 -38.50 -29.65
CA GLU A 680 -9.49 -39.15 -30.96
C GLU A 680 -8.18 -38.97 -31.72
N VAL A 681 -7.88 -39.91 -32.62
CA VAL A 681 -6.69 -39.91 -33.47
C VAL A 681 -7.14 -40.24 -34.90
N SER A 682 -6.92 -39.31 -35.83
CA SER A 682 -7.13 -39.55 -37.27
C SER A 682 -5.90 -40.19 -37.89
N VAL A 683 -6.10 -41.12 -38.83
CA VAL A 683 -5.03 -41.71 -39.65
C VAL A 683 -4.95 -40.96 -40.98
N ASP A 684 -4.00 -40.04 -41.12
CA ASP A 684 -3.91 -39.12 -42.26
C ASP A 684 -3.14 -39.72 -43.44
N ARG A 685 -2.09 -40.50 -43.14
CA ARG A 685 -1.33 -41.32 -44.09
C ARG A 685 -0.89 -42.61 -43.43
N ARG A 686 -0.87 -43.70 -44.19
CA ARG A 686 -0.42 -45.03 -43.76
C ARG A 686 -0.04 -45.86 -44.98
N ASP A 687 1.18 -46.39 -44.98
CA ASP A 687 1.62 -47.35 -46.00
C ASP A 687 1.16 -48.78 -45.62
N ALA A 688 0.99 -49.66 -46.62
CA ALA A 688 0.40 -51.00 -46.47
C ALA A 688 1.20 -52.01 -45.60
N SER A 689 2.30 -51.58 -44.98
CA SER A 689 3.06 -52.37 -44.00
C SER A 689 3.33 -51.61 -42.70
N ALA A 690 2.63 -50.51 -42.47
CA ALA A 690 2.87 -49.59 -41.37
C ALA A 690 1.83 -49.74 -40.25
N ASP A 691 2.26 -49.43 -39.03
CA ASP A 691 1.61 -49.86 -37.80
C ASP A 691 1.18 -48.65 -36.97
N VAL A 692 -0.07 -48.63 -36.51
CA VAL A 692 -0.60 -47.59 -35.61
C VAL A 692 -0.80 -48.20 -34.23
N ILE A 693 -0.16 -47.63 -33.21
CA ILE A 693 -0.30 -48.08 -31.82
C ILE A 693 -0.66 -46.88 -30.95
N VAL A 694 -1.80 -46.97 -30.28
CA VAL A 694 -2.34 -45.89 -29.43
C VAL A 694 -2.78 -46.44 -28.08
N GLY A 695 -2.75 -45.61 -27.04
CA GLY A 695 -3.20 -45.98 -25.71
C GLY A 695 -2.72 -45.03 -24.63
N ILE A 696 -2.30 -45.60 -23.50
CA ILE A 696 -1.82 -44.87 -22.32
C ILE A 696 -0.50 -45.43 -21.82
N ALA A 697 0.27 -44.60 -21.12
CA ALA A 697 1.50 -45.03 -20.46
C ALA A 697 1.75 -44.26 -19.15
N THR A 698 2.57 -44.82 -18.27
CA THR A 698 3.18 -44.04 -17.18
C THR A 698 4.41 -43.28 -17.68
N SER A 699 4.88 -42.27 -16.92
CA SER A 699 6.10 -41.52 -17.24
C SER A 699 7.38 -42.37 -17.29
N LYS A 700 7.34 -43.61 -16.81
CA LYS A 700 8.46 -44.57 -16.81
C LYS A 700 8.59 -45.39 -18.10
N VAL A 701 7.66 -45.26 -19.05
CA VAL A 701 7.63 -46.10 -20.27
C VAL A 701 8.90 -46.00 -21.11
N SER A 702 9.29 -47.15 -21.66
CA SER A 702 10.49 -47.35 -22.47
C SER A 702 10.35 -46.68 -23.83
N ARG A 703 10.89 -45.47 -23.99
CA ARG A 703 10.65 -44.64 -25.20
C ARG A 703 11.29 -45.18 -26.49
N ASN A 704 12.16 -46.18 -26.41
CA ASN A 704 12.91 -46.74 -27.54
C ASN A 704 12.36 -48.11 -27.99
N MET A 705 11.07 -48.37 -27.74
CA MET A 705 10.37 -49.57 -28.20
C MET A 705 8.89 -49.26 -28.52
N MET A 706 8.13 -50.28 -28.90
CA MET A 706 6.70 -50.17 -29.20
C MET A 706 5.87 -50.10 -27.93
N LEU A 707 4.94 -49.14 -27.85
CA LEU A 707 4.03 -48.99 -26.71
C LEU A 707 3.28 -50.30 -26.40
N GLY A 708 3.33 -50.73 -25.14
CA GLY A 708 2.74 -52.00 -24.67
C GLY A 708 3.72 -53.17 -24.56
N LYS A 709 4.98 -53.00 -25.01
CA LYS A 709 6.04 -54.02 -24.78
C LYS A 709 6.63 -54.03 -23.37
N ASP A 710 6.33 -53.06 -22.53
CA ASP A 710 6.74 -53.05 -21.12
C ASP A 710 5.53 -53.03 -20.17
N GLU A 711 5.81 -53.15 -18.88
CA GLU A 711 4.82 -53.05 -17.79
C GLU A 711 4.28 -51.62 -17.57
N HIS A 712 4.61 -50.68 -18.46
CA HIS A 712 4.37 -49.25 -18.27
C HIS A 712 3.54 -48.60 -19.38
N GLY A 713 3.22 -49.34 -20.45
CA GLY A 713 2.24 -48.98 -21.47
C GLY A 713 1.09 -49.98 -21.60
N TRP A 714 -0.09 -49.49 -21.94
CA TRP A 714 -1.29 -50.26 -22.30
C TRP A 714 -1.83 -49.71 -23.62
N SER A 715 -1.90 -50.54 -24.66
CA SER A 715 -2.21 -50.08 -26.01
C SER A 715 -3.16 -50.99 -26.78
N MET A 716 -3.74 -50.42 -27.84
CA MET A 716 -4.24 -51.15 -28.99
C MET A 716 -3.23 -50.98 -30.13
N TYR A 717 -2.81 -52.09 -30.72
CA TYR A 717 -2.15 -52.13 -32.03
C TYR A 717 -3.24 -52.34 -33.09
N ILE A 718 -3.15 -51.65 -34.22
CA ILE A 718 -4.08 -51.81 -35.33
C ILE A 718 -3.35 -51.76 -36.69
N ASP A 719 -3.62 -52.76 -37.53
CA ASP A 719 -3.15 -52.83 -38.91
C ASP A 719 -4.30 -52.55 -39.90
N GLU A 720 -4.31 -53.12 -41.11
CA GLU A 720 -5.39 -52.92 -42.09
C GLU A 720 -6.53 -53.94 -41.92
N GLU A 721 -6.19 -55.16 -41.48
CA GLU A 721 -7.12 -56.29 -41.41
C GLU A 721 -7.73 -56.46 -40.03
N ARG A 722 -7.08 -55.98 -38.96
CA ARG A 722 -7.37 -56.35 -37.56
C ARG A 722 -6.78 -55.38 -36.54
N SER A 723 -7.26 -55.50 -35.30
CA SER A 723 -6.68 -54.89 -34.10
C SER A 723 -6.42 -55.93 -33.00
N TRP A 724 -5.59 -55.60 -32.01
CA TRP A 724 -5.50 -56.32 -30.74
C TRP A 724 -4.93 -55.44 -29.63
N TYR A 725 -5.12 -55.86 -28.37
CA TYR A 725 -4.59 -55.17 -27.19
C TYR A 725 -3.23 -55.73 -26.77
N LEU A 726 -2.37 -54.86 -26.23
CA LEU A 726 -0.99 -55.18 -25.87
C LEU A 726 -0.57 -54.50 -24.56
N HIS A 727 0.03 -55.29 -23.64
CA HIS A 727 0.63 -54.82 -22.40
C HIS A 727 1.64 -55.86 -21.89
N ALA A 728 2.81 -55.45 -21.40
CA ALA A 728 3.88 -56.34 -20.91
C ALA A 728 4.22 -57.50 -21.89
N GLU A 729 4.31 -57.18 -23.19
CA GLU A 729 4.46 -58.13 -24.32
C GLU A 729 3.31 -59.14 -24.52
N MET A 730 2.32 -59.20 -23.63
CA MET A 730 1.14 -60.05 -23.76
C MET A 730 0.10 -59.43 -24.69
N HIS A 731 -0.41 -60.23 -25.64
CA HIS A 731 -1.44 -59.82 -26.60
C HIS A 731 -2.77 -60.54 -26.35
N HIS A 732 -3.88 -59.80 -26.38
CA HIS A 732 -5.24 -60.34 -26.21
C HIS A 732 -6.28 -59.54 -26.99
N GLY A 733 -7.53 -60.01 -26.99
CA GLY A 733 -8.66 -59.23 -27.53
C GLY A 733 -8.53 -58.90 -29.02
N ARG A 734 -8.03 -59.84 -29.84
CA ARG A 734 -7.94 -59.64 -31.30
C ARG A 734 -9.34 -59.49 -31.91
N VAL A 735 -9.50 -58.48 -32.76
CA VAL A 735 -10.72 -58.17 -33.51
C VAL A 735 -10.37 -58.06 -35.00
N ASP A 736 -11.24 -58.55 -35.88
CA ASP A 736 -11.09 -58.36 -37.32
C ASP A 736 -11.78 -57.04 -37.76
N GLY A 737 -11.09 -56.26 -38.60
CA GLY A 737 -11.40 -54.86 -38.91
C GLY A 737 -10.30 -53.93 -38.38
N GLY A 738 -9.37 -53.53 -39.27
CA GLY A 738 -8.28 -52.59 -38.98
C GLY A 738 -8.66 -51.12 -39.20
N ALA A 739 -7.65 -50.29 -39.46
CA ALA A 739 -7.80 -48.85 -39.75
C ALA A 739 -7.15 -48.48 -41.09
N SER A 740 -7.86 -47.66 -41.88
CA SER A 740 -7.41 -47.13 -43.17
C SER A 740 -7.19 -45.62 -43.10
N VAL A 741 -6.69 -45.02 -44.18
CA VAL A 741 -6.57 -43.55 -44.27
C VAL A 741 -7.95 -42.92 -44.20
N GLY A 742 -8.12 -42.00 -43.24
CA GLY A 742 -9.40 -41.38 -42.88
C GLY A 742 -10.13 -42.02 -41.70
N SER A 743 -9.72 -43.19 -41.21
CA SER A 743 -10.28 -43.77 -39.97
C SER A 743 -9.96 -42.92 -38.74
N VAL A 744 -10.88 -42.91 -37.78
CA VAL A 744 -10.77 -42.21 -36.50
C VAL A 744 -10.75 -43.21 -35.35
N ILE A 745 -9.65 -43.25 -34.61
CA ILE A 745 -9.44 -44.13 -33.46
C ILE A 745 -9.71 -43.32 -32.18
N GLY A 746 -10.74 -43.71 -31.41
CA GLY A 746 -11.09 -43.10 -30.14
C GLY A 746 -10.52 -43.89 -28.96
N ILE A 747 -9.94 -43.20 -27.97
CA ILE A 747 -9.39 -43.80 -26.75
C ILE A 747 -10.17 -43.27 -25.56
N LEU A 748 -10.74 -44.17 -24.75
CA LEU A 748 -11.49 -43.84 -23.53
C LEU A 748 -10.76 -44.36 -22.29
N LEU A 749 -10.21 -43.46 -21.49
CA LEU A 749 -9.63 -43.77 -20.18
C LEU A 749 -10.64 -43.41 -19.08
N ASP A 750 -10.88 -44.33 -18.15
CA ASP A 750 -11.58 -44.05 -16.90
C ASP A 750 -10.66 -44.37 -15.71
N CYS A 751 -10.10 -43.33 -15.08
CA CYS A 751 -9.21 -43.48 -13.94
C CYS A 751 -9.96 -43.91 -12.67
N ASP A 752 -11.24 -43.58 -12.57
CA ASP A 752 -12.04 -43.82 -11.36
C ASP A 752 -12.58 -45.26 -11.38
N ALA A 753 -13.03 -45.74 -12.55
CA ALA A 753 -13.42 -47.13 -12.79
C ALA A 753 -12.23 -48.08 -13.08
N GLN A 754 -11.03 -47.53 -13.33
CA GLN A 754 -9.78 -48.25 -13.65
C GLN A 754 -9.88 -49.09 -14.95
N THR A 755 -10.45 -48.49 -16.00
CA THR A 755 -10.65 -49.14 -17.31
C THR A 755 -10.08 -48.32 -18.46
N LEU A 756 -9.67 -49.01 -19.52
CA LEU A 756 -9.31 -48.41 -20.82
C LEU A 756 -10.08 -49.15 -21.92
N ASP A 757 -10.62 -48.40 -22.86
CA ASP A 757 -11.40 -48.88 -23.99
C ASP A 757 -11.02 -48.18 -25.30
N PHE A 758 -11.22 -48.86 -26.43
CA PHE A 758 -10.86 -48.38 -27.77
C PHE A 758 -12.03 -48.48 -28.75
N TYR A 759 -12.10 -47.46 -29.61
CA TYR A 759 -13.13 -47.27 -30.62
C TYR A 759 -12.47 -47.02 -31.97
N VAL A 760 -13.09 -47.48 -33.06
CA VAL A 760 -12.69 -47.12 -34.44
C VAL A 760 -13.96 -46.73 -35.19
N ASP A 761 -13.95 -45.57 -35.82
CA ASP A 761 -15.08 -44.97 -36.55
C ASP A 761 -16.39 -44.94 -35.73
N GLY A 762 -16.23 -44.61 -34.44
CA GLY A 762 -17.31 -44.56 -33.44
C GLY A 762 -17.79 -45.92 -32.92
N ARG A 763 -17.23 -47.04 -33.38
CA ARG A 763 -17.59 -48.40 -32.93
C ARG A 763 -16.57 -48.92 -31.91
N LYS A 764 -17.04 -49.40 -30.76
CA LYS A 764 -16.16 -50.09 -29.79
C LYS A 764 -15.64 -51.38 -30.41
N GLN A 765 -14.34 -51.65 -30.25
CA GLN A 765 -13.67 -52.79 -30.88
C GLN A 765 -14.10 -54.13 -30.26
N THR A 766 -14.03 -54.31 -28.93
CA THR A 766 -14.56 -55.51 -28.25
C THR A 766 -15.89 -55.27 -27.55
N SER A 767 -16.65 -56.34 -27.31
CA SER A 767 -17.81 -56.33 -26.41
C SER A 767 -17.40 -56.17 -24.94
N GLU A 768 -16.26 -56.77 -24.56
CA GLU A 768 -15.64 -56.60 -23.25
C GLU A 768 -14.80 -55.32 -23.15
N LEU A 769 -14.35 -54.99 -21.93
CA LEU A 769 -13.40 -53.89 -21.66
C LEU A 769 -12.00 -54.30 -22.13
N ALA A 770 -11.30 -53.42 -22.85
CA ALA A 770 -9.96 -53.73 -23.38
C ALA A 770 -8.93 -53.99 -22.26
N PHE A 771 -8.95 -53.14 -21.22
CA PHE A 771 -8.23 -53.35 -19.97
C PHE A 771 -9.11 -53.03 -18.75
N ARG A 772 -8.87 -53.73 -17.64
CA ARG A 772 -9.57 -53.58 -16.35
C ARG A 772 -8.56 -53.60 -15.20
N ASN A 773 -8.92 -53.03 -14.05
CA ASN A 773 -8.07 -52.96 -12.85
C ASN A 773 -6.72 -52.27 -13.12
N LEU A 774 -6.72 -51.21 -13.94
CA LEU A 774 -5.54 -50.38 -14.17
C LEU A 774 -4.97 -49.87 -12.83
N PRO A 775 -3.62 -49.85 -12.67
CA PRO A 775 -3.01 -49.39 -11.43
C PRO A 775 -3.35 -47.92 -11.16
N ARG A 776 -3.61 -47.54 -9.90
CA ARG A 776 -3.76 -46.13 -9.50
C ARG A 776 -2.42 -45.41 -9.68
N SER A 777 -2.26 -44.74 -10.81
CA SER A 777 -1.00 -44.15 -11.28
C SER A 777 -1.28 -42.87 -12.07
N VAL A 778 -0.21 -42.17 -12.43
CA VAL A 778 -0.25 -41.07 -13.40
C VAL A 778 -0.16 -41.65 -14.80
N PHE A 779 -1.21 -41.47 -15.60
CA PHE A 779 -1.26 -41.91 -17.00
C PHE A 779 -1.13 -40.72 -17.95
N TYR A 780 -0.35 -40.89 -19.01
CA TYR A 780 -0.25 -40.00 -20.15
C TYR A 780 -0.91 -40.69 -21.35
N PRO A 781 -1.59 -39.95 -22.25
CA PRO A 781 -1.81 -40.40 -23.62
C PRO A 781 -0.49 -40.86 -24.23
N ALA A 782 -0.48 -41.99 -24.94
CA ALA A 782 0.74 -42.57 -25.47
C ALA A 782 0.54 -43.17 -26.87
N PHE A 783 1.56 -43.02 -27.72
CA PHE A 783 1.47 -43.29 -29.15
C PHE A 783 2.80 -43.86 -29.67
N SER A 784 2.72 -44.83 -30.59
CA SER A 784 3.84 -45.25 -31.44
C SER A 784 3.37 -45.37 -32.88
N VAL A 785 4.15 -44.81 -33.80
CA VAL A 785 3.96 -44.90 -35.26
C VAL A 785 5.28 -45.31 -35.91
N ASN A 786 5.22 -45.92 -37.09
CA ASN A 786 6.39 -46.27 -37.89
C ASN A 786 6.10 -46.09 -39.40
N ARG A 787 7.10 -46.36 -40.25
CA ARG A 787 6.92 -46.67 -41.69
C ARG A 787 6.00 -45.70 -42.44
N ASN A 788 6.28 -44.41 -42.34
CA ASN A 788 5.58 -43.33 -43.07
C ASN A 788 4.08 -43.18 -42.71
N VAL A 789 3.67 -43.66 -41.53
CA VAL A 789 2.41 -43.24 -40.92
C VAL A 789 2.47 -41.75 -40.54
N GLN A 790 1.35 -41.06 -40.76
CA GLN A 790 1.01 -39.80 -40.11
C GLN A 790 -0.34 -39.95 -39.41
N ILE A 791 -0.42 -39.46 -38.16
CA ILE A 791 -1.66 -39.32 -37.40
C ILE A 791 -1.84 -37.90 -36.88
N THR A 792 -3.09 -37.44 -36.80
CA THR A 792 -3.48 -36.16 -36.18
C THR A 792 -4.26 -36.42 -34.90
N LEU A 793 -3.92 -35.71 -33.82
CA LEU A 793 -4.52 -35.80 -32.50
C LEU A 793 -5.66 -34.80 -32.33
N HIS A 794 -6.81 -35.30 -31.85
CA HIS A 794 -7.98 -34.50 -31.49
C HIS A 794 -8.24 -34.62 -29.97
N SER A 795 -7.74 -33.65 -29.21
CA SER A 795 -7.94 -33.53 -27.76
C SER A 795 -9.09 -32.55 -27.43
N GLY A 796 -9.38 -32.35 -26.14
CA GLY A 796 -10.45 -31.45 -25.69
C GLY A 796 -11.88 -32.00 -25.88
N ILE A 797 -12.04 -33.31 -26.11
CA ILE A 797 -13.33 -33.95 -26.40
C ILE A 797 -13.98 -34.48 -25.11
N GLU A 798 -15.26 -34.18 -24.91
CA GLU A 798 -16.05 -34.76 -23.79
C GLU A 798 -16.22 -36.28 -23.96
N PRO A 799 -16.05 -37.09 -22.90
CA PRO A 799 -16.29 -38.54 -22.94
C PRO A 799 -17.72 -38.88 -23.39
N PRO A 800 -17.93 -39.62 -24.50
CA PRO A 800 -19.28 -39.89 -24.99
C PRO A 800 -20.10 -40.77 -24.03
N ASP A 801 -21.40 -40.48 -23.91
CA ASP A 801 -22.35 -41.27 -23.13
C ASP A 801 -22.77 -42.56 -23.85
N PHE A 802 -21.83 -43.49 -24.00
CA PHE A 802 -22.03 -44.80 -24.64
C PHE A 802 -23.12 -45.67 -23.98
N CYS A 803 -23.66 -45.27 -22.82
CA CYS A 803 -24.84 -45.90 -22.21
C CYS A 803 -26.17 -45.57 -22.90
N ASN A 804 -26.28 -44.47 -23.67
CA ASN A 804 -27.54 -44.02 -24.26
C ASN A 804 -27.41 -43.66 -25.77
N ASN A 805 -27.74 -44.65 -26.61
CA ASN A 805 -27.91 -44.59 -28.08
C ASN A 805 -26.64 -44.63 -28.95
N GLN A 806 -26.44 -45.78 -29.62
CA GLN A 806 -25.51 -45.96 -30.74
C GLN A 806 -25.82 -45.03 -31.95
N GLU A 807 -27.05 -44.52 -32.09
CA GLU A 807 -27.42 -43.57 -33.16
C GLU A 807 -26.79 -42.17 -33.04
N SER A 808 -26.23 -41.82 -31.88
CA SER A 808 -25.74 -40.45 -31.62
C SER A 808 -24.40 -40.15 -32.30
N LEU A 809 -23.54 -41.17 -32.43
CA LEU A 809 -22.15 -41.05 -32.87
C LEU A 809 -22.04 -40.77 -34.37
N SER A 810 -22.79 -41.49 -35.21
CA SER A 810 -22.82 -41.27 -36.66
C SER A 810 -23.28 -39.86 -37.02
N LYS A 811 -24.27 -39.33 -36.30
CA LYS A 811 -24.80 -37.96 -36.46
C LYS A 811 -23.81 -36.87 -36.00
N ARG A 812 -22.89 -37.18 -35.06
CA ARG A 812 -21.78 -36.28 -34.68
C ARG A 812 -20.65 -36.31 -35.72
N LEU A 813 -20.24 -37.49 -36.19
CA LEU A 813 -19.20 -37.64 -37.23
C LEU A 813 -19.62 -36.93 -38.54
N GLN A 814 -20.85 -37.16 -39.02
CA GLN A 814 -21.37 -36.49 -40.24
C GLN A 814 -21.47 -34.96 -40.13
N LYS A 815 -21.39 -34.37 -38.93
CA LYS A 815 -21.36 -32.92 -38.72
C LYS A 815 -19.97 -32.31 -38.71
N ARG A 816 -18.89 -33.09 -38.59
CA ARG A 816 -17.49 -32.61 -38.63
C ARG A 816 -16.90 -32.59 -40.05
N PHE A 817 -17.36 -33.46 -40.95
CA PHE A 817 -16.90 -33.55 -42.35
C PHE A 817 -17.69 -32.65 -43.34
N ASN A 818 -18.27 -31.55 -42.86
CA ASN A 818 -19.06 -30.59 -43.67
C ASN A 818 -18.74 -29.13 -43.25
N ILE A 819 -17.46 -28.78 -43.31
CA ILE A 819 -16.93 -27.41 -43.41
C ILE A 819 -15.83 -27.45 -44.47
#